data_AF-A0A840Z2H6-F1
#
_entry.id   AF-A0A840Z2H6-F1
#
_cell.length_a   1.000
_cell.length_b   1.000
_cell.length_c   1.000
_cell.angle_alpha   90.00
_cell.angle_beta   90.00
_cell.angle_gamma   90.00
#
_symmetry.space_group_name_H-M   'P 1'
#
loop_
_entity.id
_entity.type
_entity.pdbx_description
1 polymer ?
#
loop_
_entity_poly.entity_id
_entity_poly.type
_entity_poly.pdbx_seq_one_letter_code
_entity_poly.pdbx_strand_id
1 'polypeptide(L)'
;MAHDFSPLSPSEFEDLTRDLLGQELGIRFEAFTDGPDDGMDGRHAAADGAVILQAKHYRRSGFSKLKAKMKQERSSIDALNCKRYLLATSVALTPANKTKLAAEIGPALKSSGDIFGLEDMNALLRKFPQVEASHPKLWQQSGAVLKTMITDAIADAIPKPAPVPPMLATLLPSATAATAVEQAERDTVFIIKSSPIDDEFALWLAPKLEAEGYHVFADVLTLEPGDRWRREINQALEHRAAKVLLVSRDATLADPLVQDDIDIAIDVANRRSDQRFILPLRLEAGRKVKGIGDTVAIDFVRGWGEGLMSLLDALRRQKVPRNPHAASINPNWELFRRRGAVPLIDQPERLTSNWLRITEAPDEINYYEPRGASDPDQLKRAFARYPYPTAIQGRGFLSFASQGEIDEAFEEIGRFRLERSMPVLTFLEEGVPELGIERQVASNLLIVMIKEAWFDFCRIRGLIEYSYSNSLGFHASPALAPTGTRIPWGKQGDRRSSMLRNIAKGHIWQYGVTALPATWPFWHLKLKARVLFAADNGTAEGLAIDDPKKMHKLRRSICKGWRNKQWHGRMLAFLEMLSGDSAYIRLRLSAERDLVVDASPILFTSPVSTMLPDVTDADDEETDVSTLGRPESDDEETEA
;
A
#
# COMPACT_ATOMS: atom_id res chain seq x y z
N MET A 1 -17.38 -13.31 29.26
CA MET A 1 -17.45 -14.65 28.63
C MET A 1 -16.45 -15.56 29.34
N ALA A 2 -16.53 -16.88 29.16
CA ALA A 2 -15.53 -17.80 29.70
C ALA A 2 -14.52 -18.17 28.60
N HIS A 3 -13.24 -17.86 28.83
CA HIS A 3 -12.12 -18.15 27.95
C HIS A 3 -11.47 -19.47 28.34
N ASP A 4 -11.09 -20.27 27.36
CA ASP A 4 -10.41 -21.55 27.58
C ASP A 4 -8.87 -21.44 27.46
N PHE A 5 -8.36 -20.26 27.09
CA PHE A 5 -6.95 -19.92 26.87
C PHE A 5 -6.21 -20.75 25.82
N SER A 6 -6.89 -21.66 25.10
CA SER A 6 -6.29 -22.52 24.07
C SER A 6 -5.56 -21.79 22.93
N PRO A 7 -5.93 -20.54 22.55
CA PRO A 7 -5.22 -19.76 21.53
C PRO A 7 -3.88 -19.13 21.97
N LEU A 8 -3.60 -19.07 23.28
CA LEU A 8 -2.40 -18.40 23.80
C LEU A 8 -1.18 -19.33 23.76
N SER A 9 -0.01 -18.78 23.43
CA SER A 9 1.26 -19.46 23.69
C SER A 9 1.57 -19.49 25.20
N PRO A 10 2.53 -20.31 25.66
CA PRO A 10 2.99 -20.28 27.05
C PRO A 10 3.45 -18.89 27.51
N SER A 11 4.27 -18.19 26.72
CA SER A 11 4.74 -16.84 27.01
C SER A 11 3.60 -15.81 27.07
N GLU A 12 2.64 -15.89 26.16
CA GLU A 12 1.46 -15.00 26.17
C GLU A 12 0.58 -15.26 27.39
N PHE A 13 0.50 -16.51 27.85
CA PHE A 13 -0.22 -16.86 29.08
C PHE A 13 0.51 -16.36 30.34
N GLU A 14 1.85 -16.33 30.34
CA GLU A 14 2.67 -15.74 31.39
C GLU A 14 2.42 -14.24 31.50
N ASP A 15 2.44 -13.52 30.37
CA ASP A 15 2.14 -12.08 30.32
C ASP A 15 0.73 -11.77 30.84
N LEU A 16 -0.27 -12.51 30.36
CA LEU A 16 -1.65 -12.38 30.85
C LEU A 16 -1.76 -12.59 32.37
N THR A 17 -1.08 -13.61 32.87
CA THR A 17 -1.08 -13.93 34.31
C THR A 17 -0.45 -12.80 35.11
N ARG A 18 0.66 -12.24 34.62
CA ARG A 18 1.40 -11.15 35.26
C ARG A 18 0.52 -9.93 35.44
N ASP A 19 -0.22 -9.56 34.40
CA ASP A 19 -1.14 -8.42 34.43
C ASP A 19 -2.31 -8.65 35.38
N LEU A 20 -2.96 -9.82 35.31
CA LEU A 20 -4.13 -10.13 36.12
C LEU A 20 -3.80 -10.21 37.62
N LEU A 21 -2.76 -10.97 37.99
CA LEU A 21 -2.38 -11.09 39.40
C LEU A 21 -1.69 -9.84 39.92
N GLY A 22 -0.98 -9.10 39.06
CA GLY A 22 -0.41 -7.81 39.41
C GLY A 22 -1.50 -6.80 39.82
N GLN A 23 -2.59 -6.73 39.06
CA GLN A 23 -3.74 -5.90 39.41
C GLN A 23 -4.51 -6.40 40.63
N GLU A 24 -4.72 -7.72 40.77
CA GLU A 24 -5.43 -8.29 41.92
C GLU A 24 -4.71 -8.03 43.24
N LEU A 25 -3.39 -8.16 43.24
CA LEU A 25 -2.57 -8.02 44.44
C LEU A 25 -2.05 -6.59 44.66
N GLY A 26 -2.26 -5.70 43.69
CA GLY A 26 -1.73 -4.33 43.73
C GLY A 26 -0.20 -4.25 43.70
N ILE A 27 0.46 -5.24 43.09
CA ILE A 27 1.93 -5.34 43.01
C ILE A 27 2.38 -5.42 41.55
N ARG A 28 3.54 -4.84 41.24
CA ARG A 28 4.15 -4.94 39.91
C ARG A 28 5.12 -6.11 39.88
N PHE A 29 4.90 -7.09 39.00
CA PHE A 29 5.85 -8.15 38.72
C PHE A 29 6.85 -7.73 37.63
N GLU A 30 8.13 -8.04 37.84
CA GLU A 30 9.20 -7.91 36.84
C GLU A 30 9.01 -8.96 35.74
N ALA A 31 9.20 -8.56 34.47
CA ALA A 31 9.27 -9.46 33.33
C ALA A 31 10.74 -9.75 32.99
N PHE A 32 11.09 -11.03 32.78
CA PHE A 32 12.43 -11.47 32.38
C PHE A 32 12.41 -11.88 30.90
N THR A 33 13.53 -11.70 30.20
CA THR A 33 13.69 -12.09 28.78
C THR A 33 13.96 -13.58 28.63
N ASP A 34 13.48 -14.22 27.56
CA ASP A 34 13.72 -15.64 27.25
C ASP A 34 15.20 -16.05 27.41
N GLY A 35 15.49 -16.84 28.44
CA GLY A 35 16.80 -17.40 28.77
C GLY A 35 16.66 -18.77 29.44
N PRO A 36 17.75 -19.42 29.90
CA PRO A 36 17.65 -20.62 30.74
C PRO A 36 17.06 -20.20 32.10
N ASP A 37 15.72 -20.11 32.15
CA ASP A 37 15.00 -19.58 33.30
C ASP A 37 15.01 -20.58 34.45
N ASP A 38 15.41 -20.12 35.63
CA ASP A 38 15.36 -20.83 36.92
C ASP A 38 13.91 -21.13 37.41
N GLY A 39 12.95 -21.23 36.48
CA GLY A 39 11.57 -21.62 36.76
C GLY A 39 10.67 -20.50 37.33
N MET A 40 10.94 -19.23 37.05
CA MET A 40 10.15 -18.09 37.51
C MET A 40 9.66 -17.22 36.35
N ASP A 41 8.36 -16.98 36.27
CA ASP A 41 7.74 -16.23 35.15
C ASP A 41 7.39 -14.77 35.54
N GLY A 42 7.47 -14.47 36.84
CA GLY A 42 7.40 -13.11 37.40
C GLY A 42 7.91 -13.04 38.84
N ARG A 43 8.57 -11.92 39.18
CA ARG A 43 9.05 -11.66 40.55
C ARG A 43 8.71 -10.25 40.99
N HIS A 44 8.24 -10.11 42.23
CA HIS A 44 8.13 -8.83 42.91
C HIS A 44 9.03 -8.83 44.14
N ALA A 45 10.06 -7.99 44.16
CA ALA A 45 10.97 -7.85 45.30
C ALA A 45 10.55 -6.64 46.17
N ALA A 46 10.21 -6.89 47.42
CA ALA A 46 9.95 -5.88 48.44
C ALA A 46 10.95 -6.03 49.61
N ALA A 47 11.12 -4.97 50.41
CA ALA A 47 12.06 -4.95 51.55
C ALA A 47 11.79 -6.06 52.60
N ASP A 48 10.61 -6.69 52.58
CA ASP A 48 10.19 -7.75 53.49
C ASP A 48 10.12 -9.15 52.84
N GLY A 49 10.68 -9.31 51.64
CA GLY A 49 10.86 -10.58 50.92
C GLY A 49 10.16 -10.64 49.56
N ALA A 50 10.58 -11.57 48.69
CA ALA A 50 10.09 -11.66 47.32
C ALA A 50 8.77 -12.45 47.20
N VAL A 51 7.86 -11.98 46.35
CA VAL A 51 6.68 -12.73 45.87
C VAL A 51 7.00 -13.27 44.48
N ILE A 52 6.94 -14.60 44.33
CA ILE A 52 7.22 -15.28 43.07
C ILE A 52 5.92 -15.74 42.43
N LEU A 53 5.79 -15.45 41.14
CA LEU A 53 4.70 -15.89 40.29
C LEU A 53 5.24 -16.86 39.25
N GLN A 54 4.56 -18.00 39.14
CA GLN A 54 4.77 -18.95 38.07
C GLN A 54 3.46 -19.21 37.33
N ALA A 55 3.50 -19.13 36.01
CA ALA A 55 2.38 -19.37 35.12
C ALA A 55 2.63 -20.62 34.28
N LYS A 56 1.74 -21.60 34.37
CA LYS A 56 1.86 -22.88 33.67
C LYS A 56 0.70 -23.08 32.71
N HIS A 57 0.98 -22.93 31.42
CA HIS A 57 0.00 -23.15 30.36
C HIS A 57 -0.11 -24.64 29.97
N TYR A 58 -1.04 -25.38 30.61
CA TYR A 58 -1.20 -26.84 30.45
C TYR A 58 -2.60 -27.25 29.96
N ARG A 59 -3.37 -26.34 29.35
CA ARG A 59 -4.75 -26.59 28.90
C ARG A 59 -4.92 -27.89 28.11
N ARG A 60 -4.06 -28.14 27.10
CA ARG A 60 -4.09 -29.35 26.25
C ARG A 60 -3.54 -30.60 26.95
N SER A 61 -2.70 -30.42 27.96
CA SER A 61 -1.94 -31.49 28.64
C SER A 61 -2.61 -32.02 29.91
N GLY A 62 -3.46 -31.21 30.54
CA GLY A 62 -4.27 -31.58 31.69
C GLY A 62 -3.52 -31.64 33.03
N PHE A 63 -4.28 -31.92 34.10
CA PHE A 63 -3.83 -31.85 35.49
C PHE A 63 -2.69 -32.82 35.82
N SER A 64 -2.70 -34.05 35.30
CA SER A 64 -1.68 -35.06 35.62
C SER A 64 -0.27 -34.62 35.20
N LYS A 65 -0.14 -33.98 34.04
CA LYS A 65 1.14 -33.45 33.54
C LYS A 65 1.58 -32.21 34.32
N LEU A 66 0.65 -31.30 34.63
CA LEU A 66 0.93 -30.15 35.49
C LEU A 66 1.46 -30.60 36.86
N LYS A 67 0.78 -31.57 37.49
CA LYS A 67 1.18 -32.10 38.80
C LYS A 67 2.59 -32.71 38.76
N ALA A 68 2.88 -33.52 37.73
CA ALA A 68 4.21 -34.12 37.56
C ALA A 68 5.30 -33.05 37.39
N LYS A 69 5.02 -31.98 36.65
CA LYS A 69 5.96 -30.87 36.46
C LYS A 69 6.20 -30.11 37.77
N MET A 70 5.16 -29.75 38.51
CA MET A 70 5.30 -29.05 39.79
C MET A 70 6.09 -29.87 40.81
N LYS A 71 5.94 -31.20 40.80
CA LYS A 71 6.74 -32.10 41.64
C LYS A 71 8.23 -32.05 41.30
N GLN A 72 8.59 -31.92 40.01
CA GLN A 72 9.99 -31.80 39.58
C GLN A 72 10.59 -30.43 39.93
N GLU A 73 9.78 -29.36 39.88
CA GLU A 73 10.23 -28.00 40.18
C GLU A 73 10.33 -27.71 41.68
N ARG A 74 9.90 -28.63 42.55
CA ARG A 74 9.87 -28.43 44.00
C ARG A 74 11.22 -28.02 44.59
N SER A 75 12.31 -28.70 44.22
CA SER A 75 13.65 -28.36 44.72
C SER A 75 14.07 -26.95 44.32
N SER A 76 13.69 -26.50 43.11
CA SER A 76 13.98 -25.15 42.63
C SER A 76 13.15 -24.12 43.38
N ILE A 77 11.85 -24.39 43.62
CA ILE A 77 10.96 -23.50 44.39
C ILE A 77 11.48 -23.31 45.82
N ASP A 78 11.91 -24.38 46.49
CA ASP A 78 12.46 -24.32 47.84
C ASP A 78 13.77 -23.49 47.87
N ALA A 79 14.58 -23.55 46.81
CA ALA A 79 15.82 -22.77 46.68
C ALA A 79 15.59 -21.26 46.52
N LEU A 80 14.42 -20.82 46.03
CA LEU A 80 14.10 -19.40 45.85
C LEU A 80 13.94 -18.63 47.17
N ASN A 81 13.71 -19.34 48.29
CA ASN A 81 13.48 -18.77 49.62
C ASN A 81 12.51 -17.56 49.62
N CYS A 82 11.42 -17.70 48.87
CA CYS A 82 10.47 -16.61 48.66
C CYS A 82 9.51 -16.43 49.84
N LYS A 83 9.02 -15.20 50.04
CA LYS A 83 8.04 -14.87 51.07
C LYS A 83 6.68 -15.48 50.76
N ARG A 84 6.28 -15.53 49.48
CA ARG A 84 5.01 -16.07 49.00
C ARG A 84 5.17 -16.57 47.57
N TYR A 85 4.71 -17.77 47.30
CA TYR A 85 4.69 -18.37 45.97
C TYR A 85 3.26 -18.42 45.42
N LEU A 86 3.08 -18.02 44.16
CA LEU A 86 1.81 -18.01 43.44
C LEU A 86 1.92 -18.89 42.19
N LEU A 87 0.94 -19.76 41.98
CA LEU A 87 0.82 -20.56 40.77
C LEU A 87 -0.45 -20.18 40.03
N ALA A 88 -0.32 -19.81 38.76
CA ALA A 88 -1.44 -19.69 37.85
C ALA A 88 -1.39 -20.75 36.75
N THR A 89 -2.54 -21.30 36.36
CA THR A 89 -2.59 -22.31 35.31
C THR A 89 -3.86 -22.22 34.48
N SER A 90 -3.75 -22.58 33.20
CA SER A 90 -4.90 -22.71 32.28
C SER A 90 -5.70 -24.01 32.47
N VAL A 91 -5.36 -24.84 33.46
CA VAL A 91 -6.09 -26.07 33.79
C VAL A 91 -7.24 -25.77 34.77
N ALA A 92 -8.40 -26.40 34.55
CA ALA A 92 -9.53 -26.35 35.49
C ALA A 92 -9.19 -27.12 36.77
N LEU A 93 -9.41 -26.51 37.94
CA LEU A 93 -8.98 -27.07 39.22
C LEU A 93 -10.16 -27.31 40.16
N THR A 94 -10.33 -28.55 40.59
CA THR A 94 -11.23 -28.89 41.70
C THR A 94 -10.54 -28.63 43.06
N PRO A 95 -11.28 -28.49 44.17
CA PRO A 95 -10.69 -28.33 45.50
C PRO A 95 -9.69 -29.45 45.83
N ALA A 96 -10.01 -30.70 45.50
CA ALA A 96 -9.11 -31.84 45.69
C ALA A 96 -7.81 -31.74 44.85
N ASN A 97 -7.91 -31.18 43.64
CA ASN A 97 -6.75 -30.93 42.77
C ASN A 97 -5.87 -29.81 43.32
N LYS A 98 -6.45 -28.73 43.88
CA LYS A 98 -5.70 -27.67 44.55
C LYS A 98 -4.95 -28.19 45.78
N THR A 99 -5.59 -29.01 46.62
CA THR A 99 -4.92 -29.65 47.78
C THR A 99 -3.75 -30.54 47.34
N LYS A 100 -3.93 -31.32 46.27
CA LYS A 100 -2.87 -32.16 45.72
C LYS A 100 -1.70 -31.34 45.17
N LEU A 101 -1.95 -30.21 44.49
CA LEU A 101 -0.88 -29.33 43.99
C LEU A 101 -0.16 -28.62 45.14
N ALA A 102 -0.89 -28.12 46.13
CA ALA A 102 -0.30 -27.47 47.30
C ALA A 102 0.68 -28.40 48.04
N ALA A 103 0.37 -29.69 48.15
CA ALA A 103 1.27 -30.67 48.74
C ALA A 103 2.58 -30.85 47.95
N GLU A 104 2.52 -30.83 46.61
CA GLU A 104 3.72 -30.95 45.77
C GLU A 104 4.57 -29.67 45.78
N ILE A 105 3.95 -28.48 45.80
CA ILE A 105 4.63 -27.17 45.81
C ILE A 105 5.25 -26.85 47.17
N GLY A 106 4.56 -27.16 48.28
CA GLY A 106 5.13 -27.08 49.61
C GLY A 106 4.97 -25.77 50.37
N PRO A 107 5.82 -25.52 51.39
CA PRO A 107 5.62 -24.48 52.38
C PRO A 107 5.78 -23.06 51.82
N ALA A 108 6.37 -22.92 50.62
CA ALA A 108 6.43 -21.64 49.91
C ALA A 108 5.03 -21.10 49.54
N LEU A 109 4.03 -21.99 49.44
CA LEU A 109 2.63 -21.66 49.22
C LEU A 109 1.93 -21.40 50.57
N LYS A 110 1.42 -20.19 50.82
CA LYS A 110 0.83 -19.85 52.13
C LYS A 110 -0.56 -20.42 52.31
N SER A 111 -1.33 -20.51 51.22
CA SER A 111 -2.69 -21.01 51.21
C SER A 111 -3.02 -21.64 49.86
N SER A 112 -3.96 -22.57 49.82
CA SER A 112 -4.53 -23.07 48.56
C SER A 112 -5.16 -21.97 47.70
N GLY A 113 -5.43 -20.79 48.27
CA GLY A 113 -5.84 -19.58 47.54
C GLY A 113 -4.74 -18.93 46.70
N ASP A 114 -3.47 -19.32 46.88
CA ASP A 114 -2.35 -18.89 46.05
C ASP A 114 -2.23 -19.69 44.73
N ILE A 115 -3.16 -20.64 44.50
CA ILE A 115 -3.27 -21.42 43.28
C ILE A 115 -4.50 -20.95 42.50
N PHE A 116 -4.24 -20.37 41.34
CA PHE A 116 -5.26 -19.86 40.43
C PHE A 116 -5.43 -20.80 39.24
N GLY A 117 -6.60 -21.43 39.14
CA GLY A 117 -6.98 -22.26 38.01
C GLY A 117 -7.71 -21.47 36.92
N LEU A 118 -8.18 -22.19 35.91
CA LEU A 118 -8.95 -21.64 34.78
C LEU A 118 -10.13 -20.76 35.23
N GLU A 119 -10.92 -21.22 36.20
CA GLU A 119 -12.10 -20.52 36.69
C GLU A 119 -11.72 -19.23 37.44
N ASP A 120 -10.62 -19.25 38.18
CA ASP A 120 -10.09 -18.09 38.90
C ASP A 120 -9.57 -17.04 37.90
N MET A 121 -8.83 -17.47 36.88
CA MET A 121 -8.36 -16.60 35.79
C MET A 121 -9.53 -15.93 35.05
N ASN A 122 -10.58 -16.70 34.75
CA ASN A 122 -11.80 -16.15 34.15
C ASN A 122 -12.59 -15.23 35.09
N ALA A 123 -12.47 -15.39 36.40
CA ALA A 123 -13.04 -14.44 37.37
C ALA A 123 -12.25 -13.13 37.38
N LEU A 124 -10.92 -13.19 37.30
CA LEU A 124 -10.07 -12.00 37.23
C LEU A 124 -10.28 -11.23 35.92
N LEU A 125 -10.46 -11.90 34.78
CA LEU A 125 -10.82 -11.22 33.53
C LEU A 125 -12.13 -10.46 33.62
N ARG A 126 -13.15 -11.03 34.28
CA ARG A 126 -14.42 -10.34 34.52
C ARG A 126 -14.27 -9.14 35.46
N LYS A 127 -13.30 -9.18 36.38
CA LYS A 127 -13.01 -8.09 37.32
C LYS A 127 -12.17 -6.98 36.67
N PHE A 128 -11.29 -7.33 35.73
CA PHE A 128 -10.37 -6.43 35.06
C PHE A 128 -10.54 -6.47 33.53
N PRO A 129 -11.67 -5.94 33.00
CA PRO A 129 -11.96 -5.96 31.56
C PRO A 129 -10.92 -5.21 30.72
N GLN A 130 -10.22 -4.23 31.29
CA GLN A 130 -9.10 -3.54 30.65
C GLN A 130 -7.92 -4.47 30.31
N VAL A 131 -7.68 -5.51 31.11
CA VAL A 131 -6.64 -6.51 30.83
C VAL A 131 -7.10 -7.44 29.71
N GLU A 132 -8.38 -7.80 29.68
CA GLU A 132 -8.93 -8.55 28.53
C GLU A 132 -8.75 -7.77 27.22
N ALA A 133 -8.98 -6.46 27.23
CA ALA A 133 -8.79 -5.60 26.06
C ALA A 133 -7.33 -5.53 25.58
N SER A 134 -6.35 -5.52 26.50
CA SER A 134 -4.92 -5.41 26.17
C SER A 134 -4.29 -6.69 25.62
N HIS A 135 -5.03 -7.81 25.58
CA HIS A 135 -4.57 -9.12 25.12
C HIS A 135 -5.36 -9.58 23.86
N PRO A 136 -4.99 -9.14 22.64
CA PRO A 136 -5.83 -9.27 21.44
C PRO A 136 -6.29 -10.67 21.07
N LYS A 137 -5.46 -11.68 21.34
CA LYS A 137 -5.77 -13.08 21.03
C LYS A 137 -6.94 -13.66 21.83
N LEU A 138 -7.33 -13.02 22.95
CA LEU A 138 -8.51 -13.41 23.73
C LEU A 138 -9.82 -13.06 23.02
N TRP A 139 -9.85 -11.99 22.23
CA TRP A 139 -11.08 -11.49 21.60
C TRP A 139 -11.08 -11.49 20.07
N GLN A 140 -9.92 -11.65 19.42
CA GLN A 140 -9.79 -11.71 17.95
C GLN A 140 -10.67 -12.78 17.28
N GLN A 141 -10.97 -13.89 17.97
CA GLN A 141 -11.79 -14.97 17.43
C GLN A 141 -13.27 -14.85 17.82
N SER A 142 -13.63 -13.90 18.70
CA SER A 142 -15.00 -13.70 19.15
C SER A 142 -15.59 -12.45 18.51
N GLY A 143 -16.32 -12.63 17.41
CA GLY A 143 -17.03 -11.53 16.75
C GLY A 143 -18.01 -10.80 17.68
N ALA A 144 -18.50 -11.46 18.74
CA ALA A 144 -19.31 -10.83 19.78
C ALA A 144 -18.49 -9.87 20.66
N VAL A 145 -17.28 -10.25 21.10
CA VAL A 145 -16.40 -9.37 21.90
C VAL A 145 -15.88 -8.23 21.04
N LEU A 146 -15.49 -8.50 19.78
CA LEU A 146 -15.08 -7.47 18.84
C LEU A 146 -16.22 -6.45 18.63
N LYS A 147 -17.46 -6.91 18.48
CA LYS A 147 -18.63 -6.04 18.36
C LYS A 147 -18.86 -5.24 19.64
N THR A 148 -18.74 -5.82 20.83
CA THR A 148 -18.88 -5.08 22.10
C THR A 148 -17.77 -4.05 22.28
N MET A 149 -16.50 -4.39 22.03
CA MET A 149 -15.37 -3.45 22.09
C MET A 149 -15.51 -2.32 21.08
N ILE A 150 -15.93 -2.61 19.86
CA ILE A 150 -16.22 -1.59 18.85
C ILE A 150 -17.41 -0.74 19.28
N THR A 151 -18.47 -1.34 19.85
CA THR A 151 -19.65 -0.60 20.32
C THR A 151 -19.33 0.28 21.52
N ASP A 152 -18.50 -0.19 22.46
CA ASP A 152 -18.06 0.55 23.63
C ASP A 152 -17.08 1.66 23.24
N ALA A 153 -16.14 1.40 22.33
CA ALA A 153 -15.27 2.43 21.76
C ALA A 153 -16.06 3.49 21.00
N ILE A 154 -17.12 3.10 20.29
CA ILE A 154 -18.05 4.01 19.64
C ILE A 154 -18.89 4.75 20.69
N ALA A 155 -19.34 4.09 21.77
CA ALA A 155 -20.16 4.70 22.82
C ALA A 155 -19.35 5.66 23.73
N ASP A 156 -18.04 5.45 23.87
CA ASP A 156 -17.12 6.37 24.54
C ASP A 156 -16.68 7.51 23.61
N ALA A 157 -16.67 7.28 22.29
CA ALA A 157 -16.42 8.31 21.28
C ALA A 157 -17.66 9.17 20.95
N ILE A 158 -18.87 8.66 21.23
CA ILE A 158 -20.11 9.43 21.18
C ILE A 158 -20.27 10.14 22.53
N PRO A 159 -20.40 11.48 22.57
CA PRO A 159 -20.65 12.18 23.83
C PRO A 159 -21.96 11.66 24.47
N LYS A 160 -21.86 11.06 25.65
CA LYS A 160 -23.05 10.65 26.42
C LYS A 160 -23.93 11.89 26.63
N PRO A 161 -25.24 11.83 26.33
CA PRO A 161 -26.13 12.93 26.68
C PRO A 161 -26.07 13.11 28.19
N ALA A 162 -25.80 14.33 28.63
CA ALA A 162 -25.72 14.66 30.04
C ALA A 162 -26.98 14.14 30.76
N PRO A 163 -26.85 13.55 31.97
CA PRO A 163 -28.03 13.31 32.79
C PRO A 163 -28.74 14.64 32.94
N VAL A 164 -30.05 14.66 32.66
CA VAL A 164 -30.87 15.87 32.66
C VAL A 164 -30.49 16.72 33.86
N PRO A 165 -29.84 17.88 33.65
CA PRO A 165 -29.32 18.64 34.74
C PRO A 165 -30.48 19.06 35.66
N PRO A 166 -30.23 19.27 36.96
CA PRO A 166 -31.19 19.88 37.88
C PRO A 166 -31.76 21.22 37.38
N MET A 167 -31.19 21.78 36.30
CA MET A 167 -31.61 22.93 35.52
C MET A 167 -33.01 22.82 34.89
N LEU A 168 -33.59 21.62 34.69
CA LEU A 168 -35.02 21.52 34.36
C LEU A 168 -35.94 21.87 35.55
N ALA A 169 -35.43 21.82 36.79
CA ALA A 169 -36.14 22.38 37.95
C ALA A 169 -35.98 23.91 38.06
N THR A 170 -35.04 24.51 37.32
CA THR A 170 -34.79 25.97 37.26
C THR A 170 -35.56 26.68 36.14
N LEU A 171 -36.47 25.97 35.46
CA LEU A 171 -37.42 26.61 34.51
C LEU A 171 -38.57 27.36 35.21
N LEU A 172 -38.57 27.43 36.55
CA LEU A 172 -39.21 28.53 37.27
C LEU A 172 -38.22 29.69 37.40
N PRO A 173 -38.64 30.94 37.10
CA PRO A 173 -37.69 32.04 36.97
C PRO A 173 -37.09 32.38 38.33
N SER A 174 -35.77 32.53 38.38
CA SER A 174 -35.11 33.34 39.39
C SER A 174 -34.36 34.47 38.70
N ALA A 175 -34.90 35.67 38.90
CA ALA A 175 -34.31 36.92 38.47
C ALA A 175 -33.02 37.15 39.27
N THR A 176 -31.86 36.93 38.65
CA THR A 176 -30.59 37.66 38.88
C THR A 176 -29.46 36.92 38.16
N ALA A 177 -28.97 37.48 37.06
CA ALA A 177 -27.54 37.44 36.66
C ALA A 177 -27.35 38.19 35.34
N ALA A 178 -27.33 39.52 35.42
CA ALA A 178 -26.52 40.30 34.51
C ALA A 178 -25.12 40.38 35.14
N THR A 179 -24.08 39.79 34.52
CA THR A 179 -22.70 40.32 34.42
C THR A 179 -21.70 39.30 33.85
N ALA A 180 -20.72 39.86 33.09
CA ALA A 180 -19.46 39.30 32.58
C ALA A 180 -19.48 38.35 31.36
N VAL A 181 -19.25 38.91 30.17
CA VAL A 181 -18.82 38.18 28.96
C VAL A 181 -17.30 38.08 29.01
N GLU A 182 -16.76 36.93 29.38
CA GLU A 182 -15.36 36.61 29.07
C GLU A 182 -15.18 36.61 27.54
N GLN A 183 -14.23 37.39 27.02
CA GLN A 183 -13.92 37.39 25.60
C GLN A 183 -13.39 36.00 25.21
N ALA A 184 -14.18 35.25 24.44
CA ALA A 184 -13.78 33.96 23.92
C ALA A 184 -12.46 34.08 23.12
N GLU A 185 -11.54 33.14 23.35
CA GLU A 185 -10.26 33.10 22.64
C GLU A 185 -10.50 32.89 21.13
N ARG A 186 -9.78 33.66 20.29
CA ARG A 186 -9.85 33.53 18.84
C ARG A 186 -8.96 32.38 18.38
N ASP A 187 -9.55 31.23 18.17
CA ASP A 187 -8.87 29.97 17.84
C ASP A 187 -9.22 29.43 16.45
N THR A 188 -10.11 30.12 15.71
CA THR A 188 -10.75 29.57 14.53
C THR A 188 -10.14 30.10 13.22
N VAL A 189 -9.84 29.22 12.29
CA VAL A 189 -9.60 29.55 10.87
C VAL A 189 -10.95 29.51 10.15
N PHE A 190 -11.46 30.68 9.80
CA PHE A 190 -12.79 30.82 9.18
C PHE A 190 -12.66 30.79 7.66
N ILE A 191 -13.46 29.97 6.96
CA ILE A 191 -13.49 29.93 5.50
C ILE A 191 -14.73 30.67 5.00
N ILE A 192 -14.52 31.81 4.34
CA ILE A 192 -15.58 32.49 3.58
C ILE A 192 -15.65 31.85 2.19
N LYS A 193 -16.84 31.36 1.83
CA LYS A 193 -17.11 30.67 0.58
C LYS A 193 -18.58 30.84 0.17
N SER A 194 -18.89 30.62 -1.10
CA SER A 194 -20.28 30.58 -1.58
C SER A 194 -20.78 29.13 -1.67
N SER A 195 -21.94 28.86 -1.09
CA SER A 195 -22.58 27.54 -1.09
C SER A 195 -23.66 27.47 -2.18
N PRO A 196 -23.71 26.42 -3.02
CA PRO A 196 -22.90 25.20 -2.97
C PRO A 196 -21.61 25.23 -3.83
N ILE A 197 -21.32 26.36 -4.48
CA ILE A 197 -20.28 26.49 -5.54
C ILE A 197 -18.88 26.08 -5.04
N ASP A 198 -18.56 26.41 -3.80
CA ASP A 198 -17.25 26.20 -3.20
C ASP A 198 -17.22 25.05 -2.19
N ASP A 199 -18.33 24.31 -2.03
CA ASP A 199 -18.45 23.25 -1.05
C ASP A 199 -17.37 22.19 -1.25
N GLU A 200 -17.14 21.77 -2.49
CA GLU A 200 -16.13 20.76 -2.81
C GLU A 200 -14.73 21.19 -2.37
N PHE A 201 -14.36 22.45 -2.65
CA PHE A 201 -13.05 22.98 -2.27
C PHE A 201 -12.91 23.10 -0.74
N ALA A 202 -13.95 23.58 -0.06
CA ALA A 202 -13.93 23.72 1.40
C ALA A 202 -13.92 22.35 2.11
N LEU A 203 -14.71 21.38 1.63
CA LEU A 203 -14.72 20.00 2.10
C LEU A 203 -13.38 19.30 1.84
N TRP A 204 -12.62 19.71 0.81
CA TRP A 204 -11.26 19.23 0.57
C TRP A 204 -10.22 19.91 1.47
N LEU A 205 -10.33 21.22 1.69
CA LEU A 205 -9.34 22.04 2.39
C LEU A 205 -9.41 21.89 3.92
N ALA A 206 -10.62 22.02 4.49
CA ALA A 206 -10.80 22.09 5.93
C ALA A 206 -10.29 20.84 6.66
N PRO A 207 -10.55 19.60 6.22
CA PRO A 207 -10.02 18.41 6.90
C PRO A 207 -8.49 18.34 6.92
N LYS A 208 -7.82 18.96 5.94
CA LYS A 208 -6.35 19.04 5.90
C LYS A 208 -5.80 20.06 6.88
N LEU A 209 -6.51 21.16 7.07
CA LEU A 209 -6.18 22.14 8.10
C LEU A 209 -6.47 21.57 9.50
N GLU A 210 -7.58 20.87 9.68
CA GLU A 210 -7.92 20.14 10.92
C GLU A 210 -6.87 19.08 11.27
N ALA A 211 -6.39 18.32 10.28
CA ALA A 211 -5.31 17.35 10.44
C ALA A 211 -3.98 18.00 10.89
N GLU A 212 -3.74 19.27 10.54
CA GLU A 212 -2.60 20.06 10.98
C GLU A 212 -2.81 20.73 12.36
N GLY A 213 -3.96 20.45 12.99
CA GLY A 213 -4.35 20.92 14.32
C GLY A 213 -5.07 22.27 14.35
N TYR A 214 -5.47 22.82 13.20
CA TYR A 214 -6.26 24.06 13.17
C TYR A 214 -7.73 23.77 13.48
N HIS A 215 -8.39 24.66 14.24
CA HIS A 215 -9.84 24.63 14.34
C HIS A 215 -10.43 25.38 13.14
N VAL A 216 -11.30 24.74 12.35
CA VAL A 216 -11.81 25.30 11.10
C VAL A 216 -13.30 25.52 11.20
N PHE A 217 -13.76 26.67 10.73
CA PHE A 217 -15.18 26.96 10.53
C PHE A 217 -15.46 27.12 9.04
N ALA A 218 -16.41 26.33 8.53
CA ALA A 218 -17.06 26.55 7.25
C ALA A 218 -18.52 26.14 7.42
N ASP A 219 -19.45 26.90 6.85
CA ASP A 219 -20.89 26.66 6.98
C ASP A 219 -21.30 25.20 6.69
N VAL A 220 -20.77 24.60 5.62
CA VAL A 220 -21.03 23.21 5.19
C VAL A 220 -20.52 22.14 6.17
N LEU A 221 -19.62 22.51 7.08
CA LEU A 221 -18.99 21.61 8.06
C LEU A 221 -19.52 21.80 9.47
N THR A 222 -19.85 23.03 9.84
CA THR A 222 -20.08 23.43 11.23
C THR A 222 -21.56 23.64 11.54
N LEU A 223 -22.37 24.13 10.59
CA LEU A 223 -23.77 24.43 10.87
C LEU A 223 -24.63 23.17 10.92
N GLU A 224 -25.53 23.11 11.90
CA GLU A 224 -26.48 22.01 12.08
C GLU A 224 -27.92 22.42 11.71
N PRO A 225 -28.78 21.45 11.33
CA PRO A 225 -30.20 21.72 11.12
C PRO A 225 -30.86 22.35 12.35
N GLY A 226 -31.40 23.56 12.19
CA GLY A 226 -32.02 24.34 13.26
C GLY A 226 -31.23 25.58 13.68
N ASP A 227 -29.96 25.68 13.26
CA ASP A 227 -29.16 26.87 13.51
C ASP A 227 -29.70 28.11 12.81
N ARG A 228 -29.58 29.24 13.50
CA ARG A 228 -29.75 30.55 12.86
C ARG A 228 -28.46 30.92 12.15
N TRP A 229 -28.20 30.25 11.02
CA TRP A 229 -26.96 30.30 10.25
C TRP A 229 -26.28 31.69 10.19
N ARG A 230 -27.03 32.75 9.86
CA ARG A 230 -26.48 34.12 9.79
C ARG A 230 -25.91 34.62 11.13
N ARG A 231 -26.59 34.30 12.23
CA ARG A 231 -26.14 34.67 13.57
C ARG A 231 -24.87 33.91 13.94
N GLU A 232 -24.82 32.61 13.66
CA GLU A 232 -23.67 31.76 13.97
C GLU A 232 -22.44 32.16 13.15
N ILE A 233 -22.62 32.42 11.85
CA ILE A 233 -21.57 32.94 10.96
C ILE A 233 -21.01 34.26 11.50
N ASN A 234 -21.88 35.24 11.80
CA ASN A 234 -21.45 36.54 12.28
C ASN A 234 -20.72 36.41 13.63
N GLN A 235 -21.22 35.60 14.57
CA GLN A 235 -20.57 35.38 15.86
C GLN A 235 -19.20 34.73 15.71
N ALA A 236 -19.08 33.71 14.85
CA ALA A 236 -17.81 33.04 14.59
C ALA A 236 -16.81 34.00 13.93
N LEU A 237 -17.22 34.75 12.91
CA LEU A 237 -16.37 35.70 12.20
C LEU A 237 -15.95 36.88 13.09
N GLU A 238 -16.89 37.47 13.83
CA GLU A 238 -16.63 38.63 14.66
C GLU A 238 -15.88 38.33 15.95
N HIS A 239 -16.05 37.15 16.55
CA HIS A 239 -15.54 36.88 17.90
C HIS A 239 -14.55 35.71 17.98
N ARG A 240 -14.61 34.73 17.08
CA ARG A 240 -13.78 33.51 17.15
C ARG A 240 -12.70 33.42 16.08
N ALA A 241 -12.89 34.06 14.92
CA ALA A 241 -11.94 33.99 13.82
C ALA A 241 -10.58 34.59 14.21
N ALA A 242 -9.55 33.75 14.17
CA ALA A 242 -8.13 34.11 14.26
C ALA A 242 -7.60 34.57 12.90
N LYS A 243 -8.02 33.89 11.83
CA LYS A 243 -7.77 34.25 10.42
C LYS A 243 -8.97 33.88 9.56
N VAL A 244 -9.12 34.59 8.46
CA VAL A 244 -10.16 34.37 7.46
C VAL A 244 -9.49 33.92 6.16
N LEU A 245 -9.94 32.79 5.61
CA LEU A 245 -9.56 32.29 4.30
C LEU A 245 -10.70 32.61 3.34
N LEU A 246 -10.45 33.50 2.36
CA LEU A 246 -11.46 33.90 1.39
C LEU A 246 -11.28 33.11 0.10
N VAL A 247 -12.23 32.25 -0.22
CA VAL A 247 -12.27 31.59 -1.53
C VAL A 247 -12.48 32.63 -2.62
N SER A 248 -11.49 32.76 -3.52
CA SER A 248 -11.44 33.82 -4.53
C SER A 248 -11.61 33.24 -5.94
N ARG A 249 -12.83 33.36 -6.46
CA ARG A 249 -13.26 33.12 -7.85
C ARG A 249 -14.41 34.06 -8.18
N ASP A 250 -14.66 34.33 -9.45
CA ASP A 250 -15.63 35.35 -9.88
C ASP A 250 -17.05 34.99 -9.42
N ALA A 251 -17.42 33.70 -9.45
CA ALA A 251 -18.73 33.23 -8.97
C ALA A 251 -18.94 33.45 -7.46
N THR A 252 -17.92 33.20 -6.63
CA THR A 252 -17.97 33.40 -5.18
C THR A 252 -18.08 34.88 -4.83
N LEU A 253 -17.32 35.73 -5.54
CA LEU A 253 -17.33 37.17 -5.31
C LEU A 253 -18.61 37.84 -5.82
N ALA A 254 -19.37 37.20 -6.70
CA ALA A 254 -20.68 37.68 -7.14
C ALA A 254 -21.80 37.44 -6.11
N ASP A 255 -21.57 36.60 -5.10
CA ASP A 255 -22.56 36.28 -4.06
C ASP A 255 -22.69 37.44 -3.04
N PRO A 256 -23.90 38.05 -2.90
CA PRO A 256 -24.11 39.14 -1.94
C PRO A 256 -23.84 38.76 -0.49
N LEU A 257 -24.12 37.51 -0.10
CA LEU A 257 -23.90 37.05 1.28
C LEU A 257 -22.41 36.98 1.62
N VAL A 258 -21.61 36.54 0.64
CA VAL A 258 -20.15 36.54 0.73
C VAL A 258 -19.62 37.97 0.80
N GLN A 259 -20.19 38.93 0.05
CA GLN A 259 -19.79 40.33 0.14
C GLN A 259 -20.04 40.90 1.54
N ASP A 260 -21.19 40.62 2.14
CA ASP A 260 -21.45 41.04 3.52
C ASP A 260 -20.45 40.41 4.52
N ASP A 261 -20.09 39.12 4.35
CA ASP A 261 -19.10 38.46 5.19
C ASP A 261 -17.71 39.06 5.02
N ILE A 262 -17.35 39.45 3.80
CA ILE A 262 -16.10 40.18 3.51
C ILE A 262 -16.10 41.52 4.23
N ASP A 263 -17.20 42.28 4.19
CA ASP A 263 -17.32 43.56 4.88
C ASP A 263 -17.15 43.42 6.40
N ILE A 264 -17.78 42.40 7.01
CA ILE A 264 -17.59 42.08 8.43
C ILE A 264 -16.11 41.74 8.71
N ALA A 265 -15.49 40.91 7.87
CA ALA A 265 -14.09 40.51 8.03
C ALA A 265 -13.14 41.72 7.92
N ILE A 266 -13.41 42.67 7.02
CA ILE A 266 -12.64 43.91 6.86
C ILE A 266 -12.79 44.79 8.10
N ASP A 267 -13.99 44.94 8.63
CA ASP A 267 -14.21 45.69 9.87
C ASP A 267 -13.47 45.07 11.06
N VAL A 268 -13.52 43.73 11.20
CA VAL A 268 -12.75 43.00 12.21
C VAL A 268 -11.24 43.19 12.03
N ALA A 269 -10.74 43.14 10.79
CA ALA A 269 -9.33 43.36 10.48
C ALA A 269 -8.87 44.77 10.91
N ASN A 270 -9.68 45.79 10.60
CA ASN A 270 -9.41 47.19 10.96
C ASN A 270 -9.43 47.39 12.49
N ARG A 271 -10.48 46.88 13.18
CA ARG A 271 -10.57 46.95 14.65
C ARG A 271 -9.39 46.28 15.34
N ARG A 272 -8.82 45.23 14.75
CA ARG A 272 -7.66 44.50 15.27
C ARG A 272 -6.31 45.03 14.80
N SER A 273 -6.29 45.96 13.85
CA SER A 273 -5.07 46.40 13.17
C SER A 273 -4.26 45.23 12.57
N ASP A 274 -4.94 44.17 12.13
CA ASP A 274 -4.32 43.00 11.49
C ASP A 274 -4.53 43.06 9.98
N GLN A 275 -3.56 43.65 9.27
CA GLN A 275 -3.59 43.80 7.81
C GLN A 275 -3.54 42.44 7.07
N ARG A 276 -3.20 41.35 7.75
CA ARG A 276 -3.13 39.99 7.17
C ARG A 276 -4.23 39.09 7.74
N PHE A 277 -5.32 39.68 8.25
CA PHE A 277 -6.43 38.92 8.81
C PHE A 277 -7.14 38.06 7.77
N ILE A 278 -7.33 38.61 6.56
CA ILE A 278 -7.95 37.93 5.42
C ILE A 278 -6.85 37.43 4.48
N LEU A 279 -6.91 36.15 4.12
CA LEU A 279 -6.00 35.47 3.20
C LEU A 279 -6.79 35.00 1.97
N PRO A 280 -6.68 35.69 0.82
CA PRO A 280 -7.36 35.27 -0.40
C PRO A 280 -6.76 33.97 -0.95
N LEU A 281 -7.61 32.99 -1.26
CA LEU A 281 -7.27 31.72 -1.89
C LEU A 281 -7.72 31.74 -3.35
N ARG A 282 -6.79 31.97 -4.28
CA ARG A 282 -7.10 32.13 -5.70
C ARG A 282 -7.28 30.78 -6.39
N LEU A 283 -8.50 30.47 -6.82
CA LEU A 283 -8.84 29.22 -7.52
C LEU A 283 -8.89 29.35 -9.05
N GLU A 284 -9.07 30.56 -9.56
CA GLU A 284 -9.03 30.86 -11.00
C GLU A 284 -8.40 32.25 -11.24
N ALA A 285 -8.16 32.59 -12.51
CA ALA A 285 -7.80 33.96 -12.88
C ALA A 285 -9.02 34.87 -12.69
N GLY A 286 -9.11 35.51 -11.52
CA GLY A 286 -10.29 36.27 -11.11
C GLY A 286 -10.02 37.73 -10.76
N ARG A 287 -11.11 38.44 -10.50
CA ARG A 287 -11.13 39.86 -10.15
C ARG A 287 -10.57 40.11 -8.74
N LYS A 288 -10.00 41.30 -8.54
CA LYS A 288 -9.57 41.78 -7.23
C LYS A 288 -10.76 42.10 -6.35
N VAL A 289 -10.67 41.73 -5.07
CA VAL A 289 -11.70 42.02 -4.07
C VAL A 289 -11.57 43.47 -3.61
N LYS A 290 -12.70 44.19 -3.51
CA LYS A 290 -12.72 45.58 -3.04
C LYS A 290 -12.28 45.62 -1.56
N GLY A 291 -11.45 46.60 -1.19
CA GLY A 291 -10.93 46.76 0.18
C GLY A 291 -9.69 45.93 0.52
N ILE A 292 -9.39 44.87 -0.24
CA ILE A 292 -8.18 44.03 -0.08
C ILE A 292 -7.48 43.74 -1.43
N GLY A 293 -7.72 44.55 -2.46
CA GLY A 293 -7.26 44.30 -3.83
C GLY A 293 -5.75 44.43 -4.06
N ASP A 294 -5.01 44.90 -3.07
CA ASP A 294 -3.55 44.97 -3.01
C ASP A 294 -2.93 43.79 -2.23
N THR A 295 -3.73 42.92 -1.63
CA THR A 295 -3.24 41.72 -0.94
C THR A 295 -2.73 40.67 -1.92
N VAL A 296 -1.68 39.95 -1.50
CA VAL A 296 -1.12 38.83 -2.27
C VAL A 296 -1.92 37.57 -1.95
N ALA A 297 -2.59 37.03 -2.96
CA ALA A 297 -3.35 35.79 -2.84
C ALA A 297 -2.44 34.55 -2.81
N ILE A 298 -2.90 33.50 -2.14
CA ILE A 298 -2.28 32.17 -2.22
C ILE A 298 -2.82 31.46 -3.46
N ASP A 299 -1.92 30.96 -4.29
CA ASP A 299 -2.26 30.39 -5.59
C ASP A 299 -2.68 28.91 -5.49
N PHE A 300 -3.94 28.62 -5.81
CA PHE A 300 -4.46 27.26 -5.95
C PHE A 300 -4.68 26.87 -7.43
N VAL A 301 -4.43 27.76 -8.39
CA VAL A 301 -4.64 27.51 -9.84
C VAL A 301 -3.68 26.44 -10.38
N ARG A 302 -2.43 26.45 -9.92
CA ARG A 302 -1.38 25.49 -10.36
C ARG A 302 -1.57 24.08 -9.78
N GLY A 303 -2.45 23.95 -8.79
CA GLY A 303 -2.75 22.69 -8.12
C GLY A 303 -3.03 22.92 -6.64
N TRP A 304 -4.06 22.27 -6.11
CA TRP A 304 -4.50 22.49 -4.74
C TRP A 304 -3.45 22.07 -3.69
N GLY A 305 -2.64 21.05 -4.00
CA GLY A 305 -1.56 20.61 -3.11
C GLY A 305 -0.47 21.67 -2.91
N GLU A 306 -0.07 22.37 -3.98
CA GLU A 306 0.93 23.46 -3.90
C GLU A 306 0.37 24.67 -3.14
N GLY A 307 -0.90 25.02 -3.41
CA GLY A 307 -1.61 26.07 -2.69
C GLY A 307 -1.73 25.79 -1.20
N LEU A 308 -2.06 24.54 -0.82
CA LEU A 308 -2.12 24.11 0.58
C LEU A 308 -0.79 24.25 1.29
N MET A 309 0.31 23.82 0.66
CA MET A 309 1.65 23.95 1.26
C MET A 309 1.99 25.42 1.55
N SER A 310 1.69 26.30 0.58
CA SER A 310 1.89 27.75 0.73
C SER A 310 1.00 28.35 1.82
N LEU A 311 -0.26 27.90 1.92
CA LEU A 311 -1.19 28.32 2.97
C LEU A 311 -0.71 27.88 4.37
N LEU A 312 -0.30 26.62 4.53
CA LEU A 312 0.18 26.11 5.82
C LEU A 312 1.43 26.86 6.28
N ASP A 313 2.36 27.16 5.38
CA ASP A 313 3.53 28.00 5.70
C ASP A 313 3.10 29.42 6.12
N ALA A 314 2.15 30.03 5.40
CA ALA A 314 1.61 31.35 5.75
C ALA A 314 0.94 31.37 7.14
N LEU A 315 0.12 30.36 7.47
CA LEU A 315 -0.55 30.25 8.78
C LEU A 315 0.46 30.04 9.91
N ARG A 316 1.50 29.21 9.69
CA ARG A 316 2.58 28.99 10.68
C ARG A 316 3.41 30.25 10.92
N ARG A 317 3.81 30.96 9.87
CA ARG A 317 4.55 32.24 9.97
C ARG A 317 3.77 33.31 10.72
N GLN A 318 2.45 33.31 10.55
CA GLN A 318 1.53 34.23 11.24
C GLN A 318 1.14 33.75 12.65
N LYS A 319 1.70 32.63 13.13
CA LYS A 319 1.45 32.05 14.45
C LYS A 319 -0.05 31.86 14.75
N VAL A 320 -0.80 31.42 13.74
CA VAL A 320 -2.22 31.12 13.90
C VAL A 320 -2.38 29.98 14.91
N PRO A 321 -3.29 30.09 15.89
CA PRO A 321 -3.50 29.07 16.91
C PRO A 321 -3.78 27.69 16.29
N ARG A 322 -3.12 26.66 16.82
CA ARG A 322 -3.33 25.26 16.45
C ARG A 322 -2.98 24.34 17.61
N ASN A 323 -3.63 23.19 17.68
CA ASN A 323 -3.35 22.14 18.64
C ASN A 323 -2.93 20.83 17.92
N PRO A 324 -1.62 20.62 17.69
CA PRO A 324 -1.14 19.43 16.98
C PRO A 324 -1.40 18.11 17.71
N HIS A 325 -1.58 18.15 19.03
CA HIS A 325 -1.76 16.96 19.86
C HIS A 325 -3.22 16.52 20.02
N ALA A 326 -4.17 17.34 19.57
CA ALA A 326 -5.60 17.08 19.65
C ALA A 326 -6.32 17.38 18.32
N ALA A 327 -5.68 17.02 17.20
CA ALA A 327 -6.29 17.19 15.88
C ALA A 327 -7.60 16.37 15.79
N SER A 328 -8.73 17.08 15.66
CA SER A 328 -10.05 16.49 15.44
C SER A 328 -10.48 16.78 14.02
N ILE A 329 -10.50 15.74 13.18
CA ILE A 329 -10.92 15.85 11.78
C ILE A 329 -12.42 15.56 11.69
N ASN A 330 -13.16 16.39 10.97
CA ASN A 330 -14.60 16.19 10.77
C ASN A 330 -14.87 14.79 10.16
N PRO A 331 -15.70 13.93 10.79
CA PRO A 331 -15.94 12.56 10.32
C PRO A 331 -16.59 12.50 8.93
N ASN A 332 -17.29 13.55 8.50
CA ASN A 332 -17.87 13.65 7.16
C ASN A 332 -16.81 13.65 6.05
N TRP A 333 -15.54 13.92 6.39
CA TRP A 333 -14.42 13.78 5.46
C TRP A 333 -14.29 12.36 4.90
N GLU A 334 -14.50 11.34 5.73
CA GLU A 334 -14.41 9.96 5.27
C GLU A 334 -15.56 9.60 4.32
N LEU A 335 -16.76 10.13 4.59
CA LEU A 335 -17.91 10.03 3.69
C LEU A 335 -17.63 10.77 2.37
N PHE A 336 -17.02 11.96 2.42
CA PHE A 336 -16.62 12.71 1.24
C PHE A 336 -15.62 11.93 0.37
N ARG A 337 -14.56 11.36 0.95
CA ARG A 337 -13.60 10.50 0.21
C ARG A 337 -14.28 9.33 -0.48
N ARG A 338 -15.35 8.79 0.13
CA ARG A 338 -16.06 7.61 -0.38
C ARG A 338 -17.13 7.93 -1.42
N ARG A 339 -17.53 9.20 -1.62
CA ARG A 339 -18.60 9.59 -2.58
C ARG A 339 -18.33 9.18 -4.03
N GLY A 340 -17.06 9.06 -4.42
CA GLY A 340 -16.64 8.57 -5.74
C GLY A 340 -15.88 7.24 -5.69
N ALA A 341 -15.86 6.56 -4.53
CA ALA A 341 -15.17 5.28 -4.43
C ALA A 341 -15.96 4.23 -5.20
N VAL A 342 -15.26 3.47 -6.05
CA VAL A 342 -15.84 2.33 -6.75
C VAL A 342 -16.20 1.28 -5.69
N PRO A 343 -17.49 0.90 -5.56
CA PRO A 343 -17.90 -0.04 -4.53
C PRO A 343 -17.31 -1.41 -4.82
N LEU A 344 -16.76 -2.03 -3.78
CA LEU A 344 -16.33 -3.43 -3.82
C LEU A 344 -17.56 -4.33 -3.73
N ILE A 345 -17.58 -5.35 -4.57
CA ILE A 345 -18.57 -6.41 -4.55
C ILE A 345 -17.87 -7.67 -4.06
N ASP A 346 -18.47 -8.38 -3.11
CA ASP A 346 -17.99 -9.69 -2.63
C ASP A 346 -18.32 -10.79 -3.65
N GLN A 347 -17.71 -10.69 -4.82
CA GLN A 347 -17.82 -11.63 -5.92
C GLN A 347 -16.43 -11.87 -6.52
N PRO A 348 -16.01 -13.14 -6.69
CA PRO A 348 -14.73 -13.42 -7.30
C PRO A 348 -14.63 -12.90 -8.74
N GLU A 349 -13.54 -12.23 -9.06
CA GLU A 349 -13.24 -11.73 -10.41
C GLU A 349 -12.02 -12.43 -11.00
N ARG A 350 -12.13 -12.84 -12.27
CA ARG A 350 -11.01 -13.41 -13.00
C ARG A 350 -10.21 -12.29 -13.66
N LEU A 351 -8.94 -12.15 -13.28
CA LEU A 351 -8.03 -11.14 -13.78
C LEU A 351 -7.01 -11.76 -14.76
N THR A 352 -6.74 -11.06 -15.84
CA THR A 352 -5.68 -11.41 -16.79
C THR A 352 -4.40 -10.69 -16.44
N SER A 353 -3.30 -11.42 -16.27
CA SER A 353 -1.99 -10.82 -16.04
C SER A 353 -1.29 -10.46 -17.34
N ASN A 354 -0.16 -9.77 -17.22
CA ASN A 354 0.83 -9.64 -18.29
C ASN A 354 1.97 -10.67 -18.17
N TRP A 355 1.71 -11.81 -17.52
CA TRP A 355 2.72 -12.85 -17.28
C TRP A 355 2.45 -14.04 -18.18
N LEU A 356 3.47 -14.51 -18.88
CA LEU A 356 3.45 -15.76 -19.64
C LEU A 356 4.21 -16.82 -18.85
N ARG A 357 3.58 -17.96 -18.58
CA ARG A 357 4.22 -19.04 -17.84
C ARG A 357 5.29 -19.71 -18.70
N ILE A 358 6.47 -19.96 -18.13
CA ILE A 358 7.43 -20.90 -18.71
C ILE A 358 6.99 -22.29 -18.27
N THR A 359 6.60 -23.13 -19.22
CA THR A 359 6.07 -24.48 -18.96
C THR A 359 7.16 -25.54 -18.97
N GLU A 360 8.17 -25.38 -19.83
CA GLU A 360 9.29 -26.29 -19.97
C GLU A 360 10.60 -25.49 -20.08
N ALA A 361 11.64 -25.97 -19.42
CA ALA A 361 12.99 -25.45 -19.49
C ALA A 361 13.99 -26.61 -19.61
N PRO A 362 15.19 -26.39 -20.18
CA PRO A 362 16.22 -27.42 -20.21
C PRO A 362 16.62 -27.87 -18.80
N ASP A 363 16.90 -29.16 -18.64
CA ASP A 363 17.26 -29.74 -17.35
C ASP A 363 18.63 -29.27 -16.87
N GLU A 364 19.57 -29.06 -17.80
CA GLU A 364 20.97 -28.79 -17.51
C GLU A 364 21.51 -27.57 -18.26
N ILE A 365 22.45 -26.87 -17.63
CA ILE A 365 23.30 -25.84 -18.24
C ILE A 365 24.76 -26.29 -18.18
N ASN A 366 25.46 -26.12 -19.28
CA ASN A 366 26.80 -26.66 -19.49
C ASN A 366 27.86 -25.55 -19.41
N TYR A 367 28.97 -25.82 -18.73
CA TYR A 367 30.16 -24.98 -18.71
C TYR A 367 31.27 -25.59 -19.56
N TYR A 368 31.76 -24.81 -20.52
CA TYR A 368 32.80 -25.20 -21.46
C TYR A 368 34.07 -24.38 -21.27
N GLU A 369 35.23 -25.04 -21.32
CA GLU A 369 36.54 -24.40 -21.25
C GLU A 369 37.39 -24.66 -22.51
N PRO A 370 38.18 -23.67 -22.97
CA PRO A 370 39.05 -23.85 -24.12
C PRO A 370 40.20 -24.81 -23.84
N ARG A 371 40.47 -25.71 -24.79
CA ARG A 371 41.65 -26.57 -24.82
C ARG A 371 42.80 -25.88 -25.56
N GLY A 372 43.40 -24.86 -24.94
CA GLY A 372 44.55 -24.14 -25.49
C GLY A 372 44.50 -22.64 -25.21
N ALA A 373 45.44 -21.89 -25.79
CA ALA A 373 45.36 -20.44 -25.80
C ALA A 373 44.23 -19.99 -26.72
N SER A 374 43.26 -19.24 -26.18
CA SER A 374 42.15 -18.66 -26.92
C SER A 374 42.28 -17.14 -26.93
N ASP A 375 42.17 -16.51 -28.10
CA ASP A 375 42.08 -15.05 -28.21
C ASP A 375 40.68 -14.58 -27.74
N PRO A 376 40.58 -13.82 -26.63
CA PRO A 376 39.30 -13.35 -26.10
C PRO A 376 38.48 -12.52 -27.10
N ASP A 377 39.13 -11.77 -27.99
CA ASP A 377 38.43 -10.89 -28.93
C ASP A 377 37.94 -11.64 -30.18
N GLN A 378 38.64 -12.70 -30.58
CA GLN A 378 38.13 -13.66 -31.56
C GLN A 378 36.92 -14.42 -30.99
N LEU A 379 37.00 -14.84 -29.72
CA LEU A 379 35.94 -15.58 -29.05
C LEU A 379 34.66 -14.74 -28.86
N LYS A 380 34.79 -13.48 -28.44
CA LYS A 380 33.65 -12.55 -28.37
C LYS A 380 32.95 -12.36 -29.71
N ARG A 381 33.73 -12.22 -30.81
CA ARG A 381 33.19 -12.08 -32.16
C ARG A 381 32.47 -13.35 -32.62
N ALA A 382 32.97 -14.52 -32.22
CA ALA A 382 32.31 -15.78 -32.50
C ALA A 382 30.97 -15.91 -31.76
N PHE A 383 30.94 -15.63 -30.46
CA PHE A 383 29.70 -15.64 -29.67
C PHE A 383 28.66 -14.66 -30.21
N ALA A 384 29.09 -13.48 -30.67
CA ALA A 384 28.18 -12.51 -31.28
C ALA A 384 27.54 -13.00 -32.61
N ARG A 385 28.10 -14.03 -33.25
CA ARG A 385 27.57 -14.66 -34.46
C ARG A 385 26.86 -15.99 -34.18
N TYR A 386 27.04 -16.54 -32.98
CA TYR A 386 26.43 -17.80 -32.60
C TYR A 386 24.92 -17.57 -32.37
N PRO A 387 24.04 -18.36 -33.00
CA PRO A 387 22.59 -18.08 -33.01
C PRO A 387 21.87 -18.41 -31.70
N TYR A 388 22.59 -18.88 -30.68
CA TYR A 388 22.02 -19.29 -29.40
C TYR A 388 22.69 -18.56 -28.24
N PRO A 389 21.98 -18.33 -27.13
CA PRO A 389 22.52 -17.59 -25.99
C PRO A 389 23.75 -18.26 -25.37
N THR A 390 24.76 -17.45 -25.06
CA THR A 390 25.98 -17.89 -24.36
C THR A 390 26.40 -16.86 -23.34
N ALA A 391 27.01 -17.30 -22.24
CA ALA A 391 27.46 -16.38 -21.20
C ALA A 391 28.92 -16.63 -20.83
N ILE A 392 29.80 -15.67 -21.12
CA ILE A 392 31.23 -15.76 -20.81
C ILE A 392 31.42 -15.73 -19.29
N GLN A 393 32.17 -16.71 -18.75
CA GLN A 393 32.54 -16.75 -17.33
C GLN A 393 33.96 -17.29 -17.17
N GLY A 394 34.83 -16.49 -16.54
CA GLY A 394 36.23 -16.83 -16.35
C GLY A 394 36.94 -17.02 -17.70
N ARG A 395 37.57 -18.18 -17.89
CA ARG A 395 38.24 -18.56 -19.15
C ARG A 395 37.33 -19.30 -20.14
N GLY A 396 36.10 -19.60 -19.73
CA GLY A 396 35.13 -20.41 -20.47
C GLY A 396 33.81 -19.69 -20.66
N PHE A 397 32.77 -20.46 -20.92
CA PHE A 397 31.41 -19.93 -21.10
C PHE A 397 30.33 -20.97 -20.76
N LEU A 398 29.14 -20.47 -20.47
CA LEU A 398 27.93 -21.25 -20.26
C LEU A 398 27.10 -21.33 -21.55
N SER A 399 26.51 -22.49 -21.79
CA SER A 399 25.58 -22.74 -22.91
C SER A 399 24.60 -23.88 -22.58
N PHE A 400 23.48 -23.94 -23.29
CA PHE A 400 22.56 -25.08 -23.28
C PHE A 400 22.85 -26.11 -24.39
N ALA A 401 23.83 -25.82 -25.25
CA ALA A 401 24.24 -26.70 -26.32
C ALA A 401 25.02 -27.91 -25.79
N SER A 402 24.90 -29.03 -26.50
CA SER A 402 25.69 -30.24 -26.28
C SER A 402 27.14 -30.07 -26.76
N GLN A 403 28.03 -30.99 -26.36
CA GLN A 403 29.43 -30.97 -26.80
C GLN A 403 29.56 -30.99 -28.33
N GLY A 404 28.72 -31.77 -29.02
CA GLY A 404 28.73 -31.87 -30.48
C GLY A 404 28.36 -30.55 -31.17
N GLU A 405 27.33 -29.86 -30.66
CA GLU A 405 26.93 -28.54 -31.17
C GLU A 405 28.01 -27.48 -30.96
N ILE A 406 28.72 -27.52 -29.82
CA ILE A 406 29.83 -26.60 -29.56
C ILE A 406 31.01 -26.91 -30.47
N ASP A 407 31.35 -28.19 -30.68
CA ASP A 407 32.43 -28.58 -31.58
C ASP A 407 32.15 -28.13 -33.02
N GLU A 408 30.92 -28.29 -33.50
CA GLU A 408 30.49 -27.82 -34.83
C GLU A 408 30.50 -26.29 -34.94
N ALA A 409 29.93 -25.59 -33.96
CA ALA A 409 29.78 -24.14 -34.01
C ALA A 409 31.12 -23.37 -33.87
N PHE A 410 32.11 -23.97 -33.19
CA PHE A 410 33.38 -23.31 -32.88
C PHE A 410 34.60 -23.99 -33.51
N GLU A 411 34.42 -24.89 -34.46
CA GLU A 411 35.50 -25.68 -35.12
C GLU A 411 36.67 -24.79 -35.59
N GLU A 412 36.37 -23.65 -36.22
CA GLU A 412 37.36 -22.72 -36.76
C GLU A 412 38.07 -21.84 -35.70
N ILE A 413 37.52 -21.77 -34.48
CA ILE A 413 37.97 -20.85 -33.42
C ILE A 413 38.81 -21.58 -32.38
N GLY A 414 38.42 -22.80 -32.04
CA GLY A 414 39.13 -23.61 -31.08
C GLY A 414 38.31 -24.78 -30.56
N ARG A 415 38.97 -25.69 -29.84
CA ARG A 415 38.30 -26.81 -29.19
C ARG A 415 37.91 -26.45 -27.78
N PHE A 416 36.65 -26.66 -27.44
CA PHE A 416 36.12 -26.44 -26.10
C PHE A 416 35.72 -27.78 -25.48
N ARG A 417 36.03 -27.98 -24.20
CA ARG A 417 35.66 -29.19 -23.48
C ARG A 417 34.56 -28.87 -22.49
N LEU A 418 33.53 -29.70 -22.46
CA LEU A 418 32.57 -29.74 -21.37
C LEU A 418 33.30 -30.08 -20.08
N GLU A 419 33.37 -29.11 -19.17
CA GLU A 419 34.01 -29.26 -17.87
C GLU A 419 32.97 -29.62 -16.80
N ARG A 420 31.76 -29.04 -16.89
CA ARG A 420 30.65 -29.31 -15.97
C ARG A 420 29.32 -29.27 -16.69
N SER A 421 28.43 -30.21 -16.36
CA SER A 421 26.99 -30.10 -16.61
C SER A 421 26.29 -29.95 -15.26
N MET A 422 25.33 -29.04 -15.17
CA MET A 422 24.70 -28.65 -13.91
C MET A 422 23.18 -28.58 -14.07
N PRO A 423 22.39 -29.20 -13.17
CA PRO A 423 20.95 -29.00 -13.16
C PRO A 423 20.62 -27.51 -13.00
N VAL A 424 19.72 -26.99 -13.84
CA VAL A 424 19.47 -25.53 -13.89
C VAL A 424 18.89 -25.01 -12.58
N LEU A 425 18.07 -25.80 -11.88
CA LEU A 425 17.53 -25.43 -10.58
C LEU A 425 18.64 -25.28 -9.53
N THR A 426 19.56 -26.25 -9.45
CA THR A 426 20.73 -26.19 -8.57
C THR A 426 21.62 -24.99 -8.90
N PHE A 427 21.87 -24.75 -10.19
CA PHE A 427 22.62 -23.57 -10.65
C PHE A 427 22.02 -22.25 -10.16
N LEU A 428 20.68 -22.12 -10.14
CA LEU A 428 20.00 -20.92 -9.66
C LEU A 428 19.95 -20.78 -8.14
N GLU A 429 19.90 -21.88 -7.41
CA GLU A 429 19.79 -21.88 -5.95
C GLU A 429 21.15 -21.68 -5.26
N GLU A 430 22.18 -22.33 -5.78
CA GLU A 430 23.50 -22.41 -5.14
C GLU A 430 24.56 -21.57 -5.88
N GLY A 431 24.40 -21.37 -7.20
CA GLY A 431 25.47 -20.88 -8.05
C GLY A 431 26.60 -21.91 -8.22
N VAL A 432 27.77 -21.44 -8.61
CA VAL A 432 29.01 -22.23 -8.77
C VAL A 432 30.19 -21.41 -8.24
N PRO A 433 30.43 -21.41 -6.91
CA PRO A 433 31.49 -20.62 -6.29
C PRO A 433 32.89 -20.91 -6.88
N GLU A 434 33.16 -22.14 -7.31
CA GLU A 434 34.44 -22.53 -7.93
C GLU A 434 34.72 -21.80 -9.25
N LEU A 435 33.66 -21.36 -9.93
CA LEU A 435 33.74 -20.58 -11.16
C LEU A 435 33.55 -19.07 -10.91
N GLY A 436 33.47 -18.65 -9.64
CA GLY A 436 33.17 -17.26 -9.26
C GLY A 436 31.72 -16.86 -9.59
N ILE A 437 30.81 -17.82 -9.71
CA ILE A 437 29.39 -17.57 -9.97
C ILE A 437 28.64 -17.70 -8.65
N GLU A 438 28.36 -16.59 -7.98
CA GLU A 438 27.44 -16.63 -6.83
C GLU A 438 25.99 -16.81 -7.29
N ARG A 439 25.09 -17.21 -6.38
CA ARG A 439 23.65 -17.37 -6.63
C ARG A 439 23.02 -16.22 -7.44
N GLN A 440 23.27 -14.97 -7.05
CA GLN A 440 22.71 -13.80 -7.74
C GLN A 440 23.26 -13.66 -9.17
N VAL A 441 24.55 -13.98 -9.36
CA VAL A 441 25.20 -13.95 -10.67
C VAL A 441 24.62 -15.04 -11.56
N ALA A 442 24.44 -16.26 -11.06
CA ALA A 442 23.79 -17.35 -11.78
C ALA A 442 22.38 -16.97 -12.27
N SER A 443 21.56 -16.40 -11.38
CA SER A 443 20.23 -15.91 -11.75
C SER A 443 20.30 -14.81 -12.83
N ASN A 444 21.25 -13.89 -12.73
CA ASN A 444 21.39 -12.82 -13.73
C ASN A 444 21.83 -13.37 -15.09
N LEU A 445 22.79 -14.31 -15.13
CA LEU A 445 23.27 -14.94 -16.36
C LEU A 445 22.13 -15.68 -17.07
N LEU A 446 21.34 -16.47 -16.33
CA LEU A 446 20.19 -17.16 -16.92
C LEU A 446 19.15 -16.17 -17.47
N ILE A 447 18.82 -15.11 -16.72
CA ILE A 447 17.87 -14.08 -17.17
C ILE A 447 18.37 -13.41 -18.46
N VAL A 448 19.67 -13.15 -18.57
CA VAL A 448 20.27 -12.57 -19.79
C VAL A 448 20.14 -13.55 -20.96
N MET A 449 20.48 -14.83 -20.77
CA MET A 449 20.36 -15.84 -21.83
C MET A 449 18.92 -16.00 -22.33
N ILE A 450 17.93 -16.00 -21.43
CA ILE A 450 16.51 -16.06 -21.80
C ILE A 450 16.08 -14.79 -22.56
N LYS A 451 16.60 -13.61 -22.18
CA LYS A 451 16.33 -12.36 -22.92
C LYS A 451 16.90 -12.42 -24.32
N GLU A 452 18.12 -12.91 -24.50
CA GLU A 452 18.74 -13.08 -25.81
C GLU A 452 17.91 -14.01 -26.71
N ALA A 453 17.47 -15.16 -26.18
CA ALA A 453 16.59 -16.07 -26.90
C ALA A 453 15.26 -15.41 -27.30
N TRP A 454 14.70 -14.55 -26.43
CA TRP A 454 13.52 -13.73 -26.76
C TRP A 454 13.81 -12.71 -27.86
N PHE A 455 14.96 -12.05 -27.83
CA PHE A 455 15.34 -11.06 -28.84
C PHE A 455 15.46 -11.71 -30.22
N ASP A 456 16.14 -12.84 -30.31
CA ASP A 456 16.32 -13.57 -31.57
C ASP A 456 14.99 -14.11 -32.09
N PHE A 457 14.15 -14.64 -31.20
CA PHE A 457 12.78 -15.05 -31.52
C PHE A 457 11.97 -13.89 -32.16
N CYS A 458 12.08 -12.68 -31.62
CA CYS A 458 11.39 -11.51 -32.16
C CYS A 458 11.99 -11.03 -33.49
N ARG A 459 13.32 -11.04 -33.63
CA ARG A 459 14.02 -10.67 -34.87
C ARG A 459 13.65 -11.58 -36.02
N ILE A 460 13.63 -12.89 -35.79
CA ILE A 460 13.26 -13.91 -36.79
C ILE A 460 11.82 -13.68 -37.29
N ARG A 461 10.92 -13.22 -36.42
CA ARG A 461 9.53 -12.89 -36.79
C ARG A 461 9.39 -11.52 -37.46
N GLY A 462 10.45 -10.73 -37.56
CA GLY A 462 10.42 -9.42 -38.22
C GLY A 462 9.72 -8.34 -37.39
N LEU A 463 9.80 -8.41 -36.05
CA LEU A 463 9.41 -7.29 -35.20
C LEU A 463 10.45 -6.15 -35.27
N ILE A 464 9.99 -4.93 -35.02
CA ILE A 464 10.87 -3.75 -34.97
C ILE A 464 11.55 -3.70 -33.60
N GLU A 465 12.87 -3.82 -33.59
CA GLU A 465 13.70 -3.66 -32.40
C GLU A 465 13.93 -2.16 -32.10
N TYR A 466 13.72 -1.75 -30.85
CA TYR A 466 13.99 -0.39 -30.40
C TYR A 466 14.69 -0.39 -29.03
N SER A 467 15.74 0.42 -28.91
CA SER A 467 16.52 0.57 -27.68
C SER A 467 15.95 1.68 -26.79
N TYR A 468 15.41 1.29 -25.65
CA TYR A 468 15.04 2.23 -24.57
C TYR A 468 16.22 2.40 -23.61
N SER A 469 16.18 3.47 -22.79
CA SER A 469 17.24 3.81 -21.84
C SER A 469 17.78 2.64 -21.00
N ASN A 470 16.93 1.68 -20.63
CA ASN A 470 17.30 0.56 -19.75
C ASN A 470 16.97 -0.83 -20.33
N SER A 471 16.47 -0.94 -21.57
CA SER A 471 16.01 -2.22 -22.13
C SER A 471 15.71 -2.16 -23.63
N LEU A 472 15.83 -3.28 -24.33
CA LEU A 472 15.24 -3.43 -25.66
C LEU A 472 13.72 -3.63 -25.58
N GLY A 473 13.01 -3.17 -26.60
CA GLY A 473 11.59 -3.46 -26.82
C GLY A 473 11.35 -3.84 -28.27
N PHE A 474 10.34 -4.68 -28.50
CA PHE A 474 9.98 -5.18 -29.82
C PHE A 474 8.56 -4.77 -30.16
N HIS A 475 8.39 -4.17 -31.33
CA HIS A 475 7.14 -3.57 -31.79
C HIS A 475 6.61 -4.31 -33.01
N ALA A 476 5.28 -4.32 -33.15
CA ALA A 476 4.65 -4.83 -34.37
C ALA A 476 5.22 -4.07 -35.59
N SER A 477 5.56 -4.79 -36.65
CA SER A 477 6.04 -4.22 -37.91
C SER A 477 4.88 -4.03 -38.90
N PRO A 478 5.05 -3.23 -39.96
CA PRO A 478 4.03 -3.08 -40.98
C PRO A 478 3.67 -4.40 -41.70
N ALA A 479 4.64 -5.31 -41.82
CA ALA A 479 4.42 -6.62 -42.42
C ALA A 479 3.54 -7.52 -41.53
N LEU A 480 3.70 -7.44 -40.20
CA LEU A 480 2.94 -8.26 -39.25
C LEU A 480 1.57 -7.64 -38.91
N ALA A 481 1.50 -6.31 -38.82
CA ALA A 481 0.28 -5.58 -38.49
C ALA A 481 0.16 -4.31 -39.34
N PRO A 482 -0.41 -4.38 -40.55
CA PRO A 482 -0.66 -3.19 -41.36
C PRO A 482 -1.50 -2.16 -40.59
N THR A 483 -1.24 -0.88 -40.81
CA THR A 483 -1.90 0.23 -40.11
C THR A 483 -3.42 0.11 -40.22
N GLY A 484 -4.14 0.17 -39.09
CA GLY A 484 -5.60 0.06 -39.03
C GLY A 484 -6.14 -1.39 -39.00
N THR A 485 -5.26 -2.40 -39.09
CA THR A 485 -5.67 -3.81 -39.00
C THR A 485 -6.08 -4.17 -37.59
N ARG A 486 -7.30 -4.70 -37.44
CA ARG A 486 -7.82 -5.22 -36.16
C ARG A 486 -7.49 -6.70 -36.04
N ILE A 487 -6.71 -7.04 -35.01
CA ILE A 487 -6.34 -8.42 -34.73
C ILE A 487 -7.33 -8.98 -33.70
N PRO A 488 -8.05 -10.06 -34.02
CA PRO A 488 -8.99 -10.69 -33.10
C PRO A 488 -8.25 -11.33 -31.93
N TRP A 489 -8.87 -11.33 -30.75
CA TRP A 489 -8.33 -11.97 -29.56
C TRP A 489 -9.45 -12.41 -28.62
N GLY A 490 -9.18 -13.41 -27.77
CA GLY A 490 -10.15 -13.92 -26.79
C GLY A 490 -10.71 -15.30 -27.15
N LYS A 491 -11.77 -15.72 -26.44
CA LYS A 491 -12.34 -17.06 -26.63
C LYS A 491 -13.31 -17.09 -27.81
N GLN A 492 -13.52 -18.29 -28.35
CA GLN A 492 -14.53 -18.55 -29.38
C GLN A 492 -15.91 -18.06 -28.92
N GLY A 493 -16.43 -17.02 -29.58
CA GLY A 493 -17.71 -16.37 -29.24
C GLY A 493 -17.57 -14.91 -28.79
N ASP A 494 -16.41 -14.51 -28.27
CA ASP A 494 -16.12 -13.11 -27.94
C ASP A 494 -15.71 -12.33 -29.20
N ARG A 495 -16.48 -11.31 -29.58
CA ARG A 495 -16.12 -10.41 -30.69
C ARG A 495 -15.20 -9.30 -30.19
N ARG A 496 -13.97 -9.64 -29.81
CA ARG A 496 -12.96 -8.66 -29.38
C ARG A 496 -11.81 -8.60 -30.37
N SER A 497 -11.34 -7.39 -30.65
CA SER A 497 -10.20 -7.14 -31.50
C SER A 497 -9.52 -5.84 -31.10
N SER A 498 -8.23 -5.72 -31.36
CA SER A 498 -7.50 -4.47 -31.14
C SER A 498 -6.50 -4.21 -32.26
N MET A 499 -6.21 -2.94 -32.51
CA MET A 499 -5.15 -2.54 -33.43
C MET A 499 -3.80 -2.51 -32.72
N LEU A 500 -2.75 -2.99 -33.38
CA LEU A 500 -1.37 -2.86 -32.89
C LEU A 500 -0.63 -1.69 -33.53
N ARG A 501 -1.13 -1.19 -34.67
CA ARG A 501 -0.60 -0.04 -35.39
C ARG A 501 -1.74 0.80 -35.95
N ASN A 502 -1.73 2.10 -35.70
CA ASN A 502 -2.68 3.04 -36.33
C ASN A 502 -2.08 4.46 -36.38
N ILE A 503 -2.75 5.38 -37.07
CA ILE A 503 -2.37 6.79 -37.15
C ILE A 503 -3.18 7.59 -36.13
N ALA A 504 -2.51 8.47 -35.38
CA ALA A 504 -3.13 9.46 -34.51
C ALA A 504 -2.29 10.74 -34.51
N LYS A 505 -2.94 11.91 -34.65
CA LYS A 505 -2.28 13.23 -34.67
C LYS A 505 -1.07 13.30 -35.63
N GLY A 506 -1.19 12.74 -36.84
CA GLY A 506 -0.11 12.72 -37.84
C GLY A 506 1.07 11.79 -37.53
N HIS A 507 0.91 10.89 -36.55
CA HIS A 507 1.95 9.94 -36.14
C HIS A 507 1.42 8.51 -36.20
N ILE A 508 2.22 7.59 -36.74
CA ILE A 508 1.95 6.15 -36.69
C ILE A 508 2.42 5.65 -35.32
N TRP A 509 1.48 5.21 -34.48
CA TRP A 509 1.82 4.53 -33.23
C TRP A 509 1.95 3.03 -33.45
N GLN A 510 2.87 2.40 -32.71
CA GLN A 510 3.22 0.99 -32.85
C GLN A 510 3.33 0.36 -31.46
N TYR A 511 2.39 -0.53 -31.15
CA TYR A 511 2.40 -1.28 -29.90
C TYR A 511 3.54 -2.31 -29.91
N GLY A 512 4.16 -2.48 -28.75
CA GLY A 512 5.21 -3.46 -28.55
C GLY A 512 5.36 -3.85 -27.09
N VAL A 513 6.31 -4.72 -26.82
CA VAL A 513 6.60 -5.20 -25.46
C VAL A 513 8.11 -5.28 -25.21
N THR A 514 8.47 -5.12 -23.95
CA THR A 514 9.74 -5.64 -23.41
C THR A 514 9.41 -6.87 -22.58
N ALA A 515 9.97 -8.04 -22.92
CA ALA A 515 9.86 -9.22 -22.07
C ALA A 515 10.90 -9.18 -20.95
N LEU A 516 10.46 -9.47 -19.73
CA LEU A 516 11.26 -9.47 -18.51
C LEU A 516 11.16 -10.86 -17.87
N PRO A 517 12.15 -11.74 -18.08
CA PRO A 517 12.18 -13.04 -17.43
C PRO A 517 12.28 -12.91 -15.91
N ALA A 518 11.56 -13.77 -15.20
CA ALA A 518 11.60 -13.89 -13.76
C ALA A 518 11.44 -15.37 -13.35
N THR A 519 12.10 -15.76 -12.26
CA THR A 519 12.08 -17.13 -11.71
C THR A 519 11.21 -17.25 -10.46
N TRP A 520 10.83 -16.13 -9.84
CA TRP A 520 9.94 -16.06 -8.67
C TRP A 520 8.64 -15.33 -9.03
N PRO A 521 7.45 -15.78 -8.56
CA PRO A 521 7.21 -16.91 -7.67
C PRO A 521 7.32 -18.29 -8.35
N PHE A 522 7.35 -18.29 -9.67
CA PHE A 522 7.68 -19.41 -10.54
C PHE A 522 8.24 -18.82 -11.84
N TRP A 523 8.71 -19.66 -12.75
CA TRP A 523 9.31 -19.20 -13.99
C TRP A 523 8.28 -18.62 -14.95
N HIS A 524 8.46 -17.36 -15.34
CA HIS A 524 7.56 -16.65 -16.24
C HIS A 524 8.27 -15.50 -16.97
N LEU A 525 7.67 -15.04 -18.06
CA LEU A 525 8.01 -13.78 -18.73
C LEU A 525 6.97 -12.73 -18.38
N LYS A 526 7.40 -11.61 -17.80
CA LYS A 526 6.55 -10.43 -17.61
C LYS A 526 6.65 -9.52 -18.83
N LEU A 527 5.52 -9.22 -19.46
CA LEU A 527 5.45 -8.33 -20.61
C LEU A 527 5.20 -6.89 -20.18
N LYS A 528 6.18 -6.02 -20.39
CA LYS A 528 6.01 -4.58 -20.19
C LYS A 528 5.56 -3.95 -21.50
N ALA A 529 4.35 -3.41 -21.53
CA ALA A 529 3.83 -2.68 -22.67
C ALA A 529 4.72 -1.48 -23.05
N ARG A 530 4.90 -1.28 -24.35
CA ARG A 530 5.70 -0.22 -24.97
C ARG A 530 4.94 0.36 -26.16
N VAL A 531 5.19 1.62 -26.47
CA VAL A 531 4.68 2.28 -27.68
C VAL A 531 5.81 3.05 -28.35
N LEU A 532 5.96 2.82 -29.65
CA LEU A 532 6.88 3.53 -30.53
C LEU A 532 6.06 4.42 -31.48
N PHE A 533 6.63 5.54 -31.92
CA PHE A 533 6.00 6.45 -32.87
C PHE A 533 6.92 6.70 -34.05
N ALA A 534 6.32 6.83 -35.22
CA ALA A 534 6.94 7.36 -36.42
C ALA A 534 6.07 8.52 -36.95
N ALA A 535 6.67 9.54 -37.55
CA ALA A 535 5.91 10.58 -38.24
C ALA A 535 5.29 9.98 -39.51
N ASP A 536 4.02 10.26 -39.74
CA ASP A 536 3.34 9.78 -40.94
C ASP A 536 3.85 10.54 -42.16
N ASN A 537 4.44 9.81 -43.11
CA ASN A 537 4.95 10.31 -44.38
C ASN A 537 4.26 9.60 -45.57
N GLY A 538 3.15 8.89 -45.34
CA GLY A 538 2.44 8.10 -46.34
C GLY A 538 3.09 6.75 -46.68
N THR A 539 4.18 6.34 -46.02
CA THR A 539 4.72 4.98 -46.12
C THR A 539 4.20 4.08 -45.01
N ALA A 540 4.31 2.76 -45.19
CA ALA A 540 3.83 1.80 -44.21
C ALA A 540 4.65 1.87 -42.91
N GLU A 541 5.94 2.19 -42.99
CA GLU A 541 6.89 2.30 -41.87
C GLU A 541 6.75 3.63 -41.11
N GLY A 542 6.49 4.72 -41.82
CA GLY A 542 6.63 6.09 -41.31
C GLY A 542 8.10 6.56 -41.25
N LEU A 543 8.30 7.84 -40.94
CA LEU A 543 9.61 8.42 -40.69
C LEU A 543 9.99 8.26 -39.21
N ALA A 544 11.15 7.65 -38.93
CA ALA A 544 11.63 7.41 -37.58
C ALA A 544 11.81 8.71 -36.76
N ILE A 545 11.55 8.63 -35.45
CA ILE A 545 11.72 9.74 -34.51
C ILE A 545 12.79 9.34 -33.50
N ASP A 546 13.98 9.94 -33.63
CA ASP A 546 15.13 9.63 -32.78
C ASP A 546 15.19 10.48 -31.49
N ASP A 547 14.46 11.59 -31.41
CA ASP A 547 14.44 12.44 -30.21
C ASP A 547 13.67 11.77 -29.05
N PRO A 548 14.35 11.40 -27.94
CA PRO A 548 13.70 10.78 -26.79
C PRO A 548 12.67 11.70 -26.11
N LYS A 549 12.86 13.03 -26.14
CA LYS A 549 11.94 13.99 -25.53
C LYS A 549 10.64 14.06 -26.31
N LYS A 550 10.71 14.19 -27.63
CA LYS A 550 9.54 14.11 -28.53
C LYS A 550 8.80 12.79 -28.38
N MET A 551 9.51 11.67 -28.35
CA MET A 551 8.93 10.34 -28.11
C MET A 551 8.19 10.25 -26.77
N HIS A 552 8.72 10.86 -25.71
CA HIS A 552 8.06 10.90 -24.41
C HIS A 552 6.80 11.80 -24.42
N LYS A 553 6.85 12.96 -25.08
CA LYS A 553 5.68 13.87 -25.25
C LYS A 553 4.54 13.16 -25.99
N LEU A 554 4.83 12.47 -27.09
CA LEU A 554 3.84 11.72 -27.89
C LEU A 554 3.18 10.59 -27.08
N ARG A 555 3.95 9.81 -26.29
CA ARG A 555 3.38 8.77 -25.42
C ARG A 555 2.37 9.34 -24.43
N ARG A 556 2.63 10.53 -23.87
CA ARG A 556 1.72 11.15 -22.90
C ARG A 556 0.51 11.78 -23.56
N SER A 557 0.65 12.32 -24.77
CA SER A 557 -0.44 13.02 -25.46
C SER A 557 -1.36 12.10 -26.25
N ILE A 558 -0.82 11.06 -26.92
CA ILE A 558 -1.60 10.12 -27.73
C ILE A 558 -2.14 8.98 -26.88
N CYS A 559 -1.37 8.43 -25.94
CA CYS A 559 -1.84 7.34 -25.08
C CYS A 559 -2.57 7.84 -23.81
N LYS A 560 -2.97 9.13 -23.75
CA LYS A 560 -3.64 9.73 -22.57
C LYS A 560 -4.92 8.99 -22.19
N GLY A 561 -5.70 8.59 -23.18
CA GLY A 561 -6.96 7.84 -23.01
C GLY A 561 -6.79 6.32 -22.96
N TRP A 562 -5.56 5.80 -23.00
CA TRP A 562 -5.32 4.36 -22.97
C TRP A 562 -5.31 3.89 -21.52
N ARG A 563 -6.43 3.31 -21.10
CA ARG A 563 -6.61 2.71 -19.78
C ARG A 563 -6.43 1.19 -19.87
N ASN A 564 -6.72 0.51 -18.77
CA ASN A 564 -6.46 -0.93 -18.64
C ASN A 564 -7.10 -1.74 -19.77
N LYS A 565 -8.30 -1.37 -20.24
CA LYS A 565 -9.00 -2.05 -21.32
C LYS A 565 -8.22 -2.00 -22.65
N GLN A 566 -7.72 -0.82 -23.02
CA GLN A 566 -6.96 -0.57 -24.25
C GLN A 566 -5.58 -1.24 -24.20
N TRP A 567 -4.91 -1.18 -23.04
CA TRP A 567 -3.62 -1.85 -22.84
C TRP A 567 -3.76 -3.37 -22.84
N HIS A 568 -4.80 -3.90 -22.19
CA HIS A 568 -5.10 -5.33 -22.14
C HIS A 568 -5.44 -5.87 -23.53
N GLY A 569 -6.32 -5.20 -24.29
CA GLY A 569 -6.69 -5.64 -25.63
C GLY A 569 -5.50 -5.65 -26.59
N ARG A 570 -4.67 -4.61 -26.58
CA ARG A 570 -3.44 -4.55 -27.39
C ARG A 570 -2.42 -5.61 -26.99
N MET A 571 -2.27 -5.90 -25.70
CA MET A 571 -1.38 -6.99 -25.24
C MET A 571 -1.85 -8.35 -25.75
N LEU A 572 -3.15 -8.64 -25.68
CA LEU A 572 -3.70 -9.91 -26.18
C LEU A 572 -3.59 -10.01 -27.70
N ALA A 573 -3.97 -8.95 -28.44
CA ALA A 573 -3.77 -8.88 -29.88
C ALA A 573 -2.29 -9.09 -30.28
N PHE A 574 -1.35 -8.54 -29.50
CA PHE A 574 0.08 -8.73 -29.74
C PHE A 574 0.51 -10.17 -29.53
N LEU A 575 -0.05 -10.87 -28.55
CA LEU A 575 0.22 -12.28 -28.31
C LEU A 575 -0.33 -13.16 -29.43
N GLU A 576 -1.57 -12.93 -29.87
CA GLU A 576 -2.18 -13.63 -31.01
C GLU A 576 -1.33 -13.46 -32.29
N MET A 577 -0.87 -12.24 -32.57
CA MET A 577 0.04 -11.97 -33.68
C MET A 577 1.37 -12.73 -33.55
N LEU A 578 1.88 -12.87 -32.32
CA LEU A 578 3.19 -13.46 -32.06
C LEU A 578 3.17 -14.99 -32.10
N SER A 579 2.11 -15.61 -31.58
CA SER A 579 1.95 -17.06 -31.47
C SER A 579 1.32 -17.70 -32.69
N GLY A 580 0.50 -16.95 -33.45
CA GLY A 580 -0.32 -17.50 -34.53
C GLY A 580 -1.18 -18.64 -34.00
N ASP A 581 -1.18 -19.77 -34.71
CA ASP A 581 -1.97 -20.96 -34.32
C ASP A 581 -1.33 -21.79 -33.19
N SER A 582 -0.16 -21.41 -32.68
CA SER A 582 0.52 -22.17 -31.62
C SER A 582 0.05 -21.74 -30.23
N ALA A 583 -0.22 -22.71 -29.37
CA ALA A 583 -0.44 -22.45 -27.94
C ALA A 583 0.85 -22.07 -27.18
N TYR A 584 2.02 -22.22 -27.82
CA TYR A 584 3.32 -22.06 -27.17
C TYR A 584 4.27 -21.17 -27.98
N ILE A 585 5.06 -20.39 -27.26
CA ILE A 585 6.22 -19.64 -27.75
C ILE A 585 7.46 -20.45 -27.38
N ARG A 586 8.23 -20.86 -28.38
CA ARG A 586 9.48 -21.62 -28.22
C ARG A 586 10.68 -20.69 -28.40
N LEU A 587 11.43 -20.45 -27.34
CA LEU A 587 12.66 -19.68 -27.37
C LEU A 587 13.84 -20.64 -27.46
N ARG A 588 14.60 -20.59 -28.56
CA ARG A 588 15.70 -21.52 -28.80
C ARG A 588 16.89 -21.18 -27.89
N LEU A 589 17.31 -22.15 -27.08
CA LEU A 589 18.49 -22.03 -26.23
C LEU A 589 19.70 -22.78 -26.80
N SER A 590 19.45 -23.74 -27.69
CA SER A 590 20.44 -24.43 -28.54
C SER A 590 19.75 -25.01 -29.78
N ALA A 591 20.46 -25.81 -30.59
CA ALA A 591 19.84 -26.46 -31.75
C ALA A 591 18.78 -27.47 -31.34
N GLU A 592 18.98 -28.14 -30.20
CA GLU A 592 18.16 -29.24 -29.70
C GLU A 592 17.30 -28.88 -28.47
N ARG A 593 17.55 -27.74 -27.81
CA ARG A 593 16.86 -27.35 -26.57
C ARG A 593 16.12 -26.02 -26.72
N ASP A 594 14.86 -26.03 -26.32
CA ASP A 594 13.98 -24.86 -26.26
C ASP A 594 13.58 -24.55 -24.81
N LEU A 595 13.33 -23.27 -24.54
CA LEU A 595 12.49 -22.82 -23.44
C LEU A 595 11.06 -22.64 -23.97
N VAL A 596 10.09 -23.34 -23.37
CA VAL A 596 8.69 -23.30 -23.83
C VAL A 596 7.88 -22.39 -22.92
N VAL A 597 7.17 -21.46 -23.53
CA VAL A 597 6.37 -20.43 -22.86
C VAL A 597 4.92 -20.53 -23.34
N ASP A 598 3.95 -20.48 -22.42
CA ASP A 598 2.54 -20.37 -22.80
C ASP A 598 2.30 -19.07 -23.58
N ALA A 599 1.64 -19.16 -24.74
CA ALA A 599 1.25 -17.97 -25.52
C ALA A 599 0.13 -17.17 -24.84
N SER A 600 -0.65 -17.82 -23.97
CA SER A 600 -1.73 -17.20 -23.20
C SER A 600 -1.23 -16.67 -21.85
N PRO A 601 -1.67 -15.47 -21.42
CA PRO A 601 -1.31 -14.96 -20.10
C PRO A 601 -1.92 -15.76 -18.95
N ILE A 602 -1.24 -15.71 -17.81
CA ILE A 602 -1.71 -16.33 -16.57
C ILE A 602 -2.93 -15.58 -16.05
N LEU A 603 -3.88 -16.36 -15.54
CA LEU A 603 -5.14 -15.87 -15.02
C LEU A 603 -5.11 -15.98 -13.50
N PHE A 604 -5.43 -14.87 -12.84
CA PHE A 604 -5.55 -14.77 -11.39
C PHE A 604 -7.02 -14.65 -11.01
N THR A 605 -7.34 -14.96 -9.76
CA THR A 605 -8.68 -14.77 -9.20
C THR A 605 -8.57 -13.80 -8.03
N SER A 606 -9.22 -12.65 -8.15
CA SER A 606 -9.47 -11.75 -7.03
C SER A 606 -10.68 -12.27 -6.25
N PRO A 607 -10.67 -12.28 -4.91
CA PRO A 607 -11.85 -12.69 -4.12
C PRO A 607 -13.01 -11.68 -4.20
N VAL A 608 -12.72 -10.44 -4.60
CA VAL A 608 -13.69 -9.34 -4.73
C VAL A 608 -13.61 -8.70 -6.11
N SER A 609 -14.68 -8.04 -6.53
CA SER A 609 -14.79 -7.33 -7.81
C SER A 609 -15.26 -5.89 -7.61
N THR A 610 -15.39 -5.13 -8.69
CA THR A 610 -15.85 -3.75 -8.68
C THR A 610 -16.97 -3.50 -9.69
N MET A 611 -17.94 -2.63 -9.36
CA MET A 611 -18.93 -2.11 -10.31
C MET A 611 -18.28 -1.05 -11.24
N LEU A 612 -17.42 -1.47 -12.16
CA LEU A 612 -16.95 -0.60 -13.25
C LEU A 612 -17.81 -0.88 -14.50
N PRO A 613 -18.47 0.13 -15.08
CA PRO A 613 -19.22 -0.06 -16.32
C PRO A 613 -18.29 -0.47 -17.46
N ASP A 614 -18.46 -1.67 -18.02
CA ASP A 614 -17.69 -2.15 -19.18
C ASP A 614 -18.36 -1.75 -20.50
N VAL A 615 -18.52 -0.44 -20.74
CA VAL A 615 -19.39 0.10 -21.82
C VAL A 615 -18.59 0.50 -23.08
N THR A 616 -17.30 0.79 -22.95
CA THR A 616 -16.43 1.25 -24.06
C THR A 616 -15.91 0.08 -24.90
N ASP A 617 -15.65 0.25 -26.20
CA ASP A 617 -14.96 -0.78 -27.00
C ASP A 617 -13.48 -0.96 -26.53
N ALA A 618 -12.82 -2.06 -26.93
CA ALA A 618 -11.41 -2.31 -26.63
C ALA A 618 -10.46 -1.31 -27.31
N ASP A 619 -10.89 -0.68 -28.40
CA ASP A 619 -10.13 0.37 -29.10
C ASP A 619 -10.60 1.80 -28.75
N ASP A 620 -11.77 1.97 -28.12
CA ASP A 620 -12.27 3.29 -27.73
C ASP A 620 -11.39 3.90 -26.64
N GLU A 621 -11.04 5.18 -26.75
CA GLU A 621 -10.24 5.86 -25.73
C GLU A 621 -11.14 6.44 -24.64
N GLU A 622 -10.75 6.26 -23.38
CA GLU A 622 -11.51 6.79 -22.25
C GLU A 622 -11.09 8.22 -21.94
N THR A 623 -12.05 9.15 -22.02
CA THR A 623 -11.89 10.55 -21.59
C THR A 623 -12.32 10.69 -20.13
N ASP A 624 -11.40 10.42 -19.21
CA ASP A 624 -11.65 10.68 -17.79
C ASP A 624 -11.46 12.17 -17.47
N VAL A 625 -12.57 12.88 -17.29
CA VAL A 625 -12.63 14.29 -16.86
C VAL A 625 -12.16 14.50 -15.41
N SER A 626 -12.10 13.44 -14.59
CA SER A 626 -11.67 13.48 -13.18
C SER A 626 -10.18 13.21 -12.98
N THR A 627 -9.50 12.67 -13.99
CA THR A 627 -8.03 12.65 -14.00
C THR A 627 -7.60 14.10 -14.13
N LEU A 628 -7.18 14.70 -13.00
CA LEU A 628 -6.52 15.99 -12.94
C LEU A 628 -5.33 15.98 -13.90
N GLY A 629 -5.58 16.36 -15.15
CA GLY A 629 -4.54 16.60 -16.12
C GLY A 629 -3.64 17.64 -15.51
N ARG A 630 -2.32 17.44 -15.60
CA ARG A 630 -1.46 18.63 -15.56
C ARG A 630 -1.98 19.56 -16.67
N PRO A 631 -2.18 20.86 -16.40
CA PRO A 631 -2.46 21.81 -17.45
C PRO A 631 -1.45 21.57 -18.57
N GLU A 632 -1.94 21.49 -19.80
CA GLU A 632 -1.09 21.52 -20.98
C GLU A 632 -0.23 22.78 -20.83
N SER A 633 1.09 22.61 -20.75
CA SER A 633 1.97 23.78 -20.73
C SER A 633 1.79 24.49 -22.07
N ASP A 634 1.67 25.82 -22.08
CA ASP A 634 1.49 26.65 -23.30
C ASP A 634 2.54 26.36 -24.42
N ASP A 635 3.62 25.63 -24.11
CA ASP A 635 4.54 25.00 -25.08
C ASP A 635 3.89 23.88 -25.95
N GLU A 636 2.60 23.61 -25.80
CA GLU A 636 1.84 22.63 -26.60
C GLU A 636 1.23 23.21 -27.89
N GLU A 637 1.09 24.54 -28.02
CA GLU A 637 0.52 25.15 -29.23
C GLU A 637 1.55 25.60 -30.28
N THR A 638 2.84 25.66 -29.96
CA THR A 638 3.82 26.38 -30.81
C THR A 638 4.58 25.54 -31.84
N GLU A 639 4.33 24.23 -31.97
CA GLU A 639 5.01 23.39 -32.96
C GLU A 639 4.05 22.41 -33.68
N ALA A 640 2.92 22.92 -34.16
CA ALA A 640 2.08 22.24 -35.14
C ALA A 640 2.62 22.39 -36.57
#